data_AF-A0A7Y6MXY9-F1
#
_entry.id   AF-A0A7Y6MXY9-F1
#
_cell.length_a   1.000
_cell.length_b   1.000
_cell.length_c   1.000
_cell.angle_alpha   90.00
_cell.angle_beta   90.00
_cell.angle_gamma   90.00
#
_symmetry.space_group_name_H-M   'P 1'
#
loop_
_entity.id
_entity.type
_entity.pdbx_description
1 polymer ?
#
loop_
_entity_poly.entity_id
_entity_poly.type
_entity_poly.pdbx_seq_one_letter_code
_entity_poly.pdbx_strand_id
1 'polypeptide(L)'
;MNKSYISVWNEALGSWVAACENSKTRGKRGKSKAVSLMGAALLATSAIAPLAHAQYAAGSGFAEGPSSVAIGADSGDAAFALGDSSTAVGSNAAATGAGSAAFGNDTTAIGTGSFAAGGGSHDGSTPGAIAAADWSVALGRSTVMYGATAGIAIGLNNTASAAGAVVMGSNSIASGSDSIAFGTGTSATAANSVALGSGSIADRENTVSVGSAMAMRQITNVAAGTQDSDAVVVSQLKGVTTALGGGAAVDADGSVKAPAYSVGGTTVDNVGDAFANVDARTTQNTANIQNIAGDVMNITNGLDNGTIGLVQQDATTRDIAVAKDADGSVINVAGTAANRTVTGVAAGAVRASSVDAVNGGQLYGTASSTARALGGGSIVLADGSISAPKFSVGGTTVYSVAEAVTNLDGRTTQNAGDIAQNAGDIALNATDIAKNTSNIEQNASSIMSVQNQLSEGTVGLVQQDATSRDITVAKDADGSVINVAGTAGNRTVTGVAAGAVRASSVDAVNGGQLYGTASSTARALGGGSIVLADGSISAPKFSVGGTTVYSVAEAVTNLDGRTTQNTGDIAQNAGDIALNATDIAMNTSNIAQNASSITSVQNQLSEGTVGLVQQDATSRDITVAKDADGSAINVAGTAGNRTVTGVAAGAVRASSVDAVNGGQLYGTASSTARALGGGSIVLADGSISAPKFSVNGTTVYSVAEAVTNLDGRTTQNTGDIAQNATNIASVQNQLSEGTVGLVQQDANTRDITVAKDMDGTVVNVAGAAGNRTVTGVANGAVNASSVDAINGGQLYGAASSTAEALGGGSTVNADGTLSAPSYSVGGATVHSVGDAVTNLDGRTTQNTEDITKLQTQVGDVGTQLSAAVQYDRRADGSVNFGAVTLGGGQSTGPVILTNVANGSSQYDAVNFGQLSALQDQVTDLNGQVWNLGSQLSNVQPGSSNSDASNGSSSGGGNDAVVNAAAPGSGAASTVAGAGAAASGDNATAVGANAAASGVNSTAIGTGSQAANANSVALGQGSVTDRDNSVSVGSATQQRQITNVAAGTADTDAVNVGQMNSSVAQGVQQANNYTDMRFNDLNSTIDSIAKKSYSGSAAAIATANLPQAPAAGKSIVAVAGGTYAGQSAVAVGLSTFTRNGKWIIKASGSTTTAGSFAVGAGAGFVF
;
A
#
# COMPACT_ATOMS: atom_id res chain seq x y z
N MET A 1 -55.42 -3.18 -55.42
CA MET A 1 -55.39 -2.34 -56.64
C MET A 1 -56.71 -1.56 -56.74
N ASN A 2 -56.66 -0.24 -56.92
CA ASN A 2 -57.62 0.64 -57.66
C ASN A 2 -59.15 0.44 -57.48
N LYS A 3 -60.03 1.42 -57.19
CA LYS A 3 -60.08 2.92 -57.17
C LYS A 3 -61.30 3.34 -56.28
N SER A 4 -61.63 4.57 -55.87
CA SER A 4 -60.97 5.89 -55.69
C SER A 4 -61.98 6.85 -55.00
N TYR A 5 -61.56 7.99 -54.45
CA TYR A 5 -62.42 9.03 -53.85
C TYR A 5 -62.00 10.45 -54.27
N ILE A 6 -62.90 11.44 -54.21
CA ILE A 6 -62.61 12.86 -54.54
C ILE A 6 -62.60 13.73 -53.27
N SER A 7 -61.75 14.76 -53.25
CA SER A 7 -61.43 15.54 -52.05
C SER A 7 -62.19 16.88 -51.97
N VAL A 8 -62.68 17.25 -50.78
CA VAL A 8 -63.28 18.56 -50.46
C VAL A 8 -62.64 19.15 -49.20
N TRP A 9 -62.37 20.46 -49.20
CA TRP A 9 -61.69 21.22 -48.14
C TRP A 9 -62.64 21.59 -47.00
N ASN A 10 -62.21 21.53 -45.74
CA ASN A 10 -62.96 22.06 -44.59
C ASN A 10 -62.08 22.91 -43.66
N GLU A 11 -62.59 24.10 -43.34
CA GLU A 11 -61.85 25.27 -42.88
C GLU A 11 -61.42 25.20 -41.40
N ALA A 12 -62.03 24.32 -40.60
CA ALA A 12 -61.72 24.17 -39.17
C ALA A 12 -60.49 23.29 -38.86
N LEU A 13 -59.96 22.53 -39.83
CA LEU A 13 -58.84 21.59 -39.63
C LEU A 13 -57.70 21.72 -40.67
N GLY A 14 -57.82 22.62 -41.65
CA GLY A 14 -56.73 22.93 -42.60
C GLY A 14 -56.32 21.80 -43.54
N SER A 15 -57.17 20.81 -43.81
CA SER A 15 -56.89 19.77 -44.82
C SER A 15 -58.16 19.20 -45.50
N TRP A 16 -57.94 18.42 -46.56
CA TRP A 16 -58.98 17.86 -47.43
C TRP A 16 -59.55 16.53 -46.91
N VAL A 17 -60.88 16.37 -46.97
CA VAL A 17 -61.60 15.12 -46.67
C VAL A 17 -62.15 14.52 -47.97
N ALA A 18 -62.09 13.19 -48.12
CA ALA A 18 -62.54 12.52 -49.32
C ALA A 18 -63.93 11.89 -49.17
N ALA A 19 -64.79 12.02 -50.20
CA ALA A 19 -66.15 11.46 -50.22
C ALA A 19 -66.49 10.82 -51.59
N CYS A 20 -67.53 9.98 -51.63
CA CYS A 20 -68.10 9.44 -52.87
C CYS A 20 -69.62 9.69 -52.98
N GLU A 21 -70.04 10.15 -54.15
CA GLU A 21 -71.43 10.27 -54.61
C GLU A 21 -71.77 8.99 -55.45
N ASN A 22 -73.01 8.56 -55.75
CA ASN A 22 -74.23 9.33 -56.01
C ASN A 22 -75.51 8.44 -55.97
N SER A 23 -76.55 8.90 -55.24
CA SER A 23 -77.97 9.07 -55.60
C SER A 23 -78.89 8.01 -56.30
N LYS A 24 -80.05 7.79 -55.63
CA LYS A 24 -81.48 7.89 -56.11
C LYS A 24 -82.28 6.72 -56.76
N THR A 25 -83.42 6.41 -56.10
CA THR A 25 -84.83 6.25 -56.59
C THR A 25 -85.53 4.89 -56.88
N ARG A 26 -86.79 4.81 -56.37
CA ARG A 26 -88.02 4.07 -56.79
C ARG A 26 -88.06 2.53 -56.67
N GLY A 27 -89.29 1.98 -56.51
CA GLY A 27 -89.55 0.55 -56.23
C GLY A 27 -90.80 -0.04 -56.94
N LYS A 28 -91.38 -1.11 -56.35
CA LYS A 28 -92.35 -2.14 -56.88
C LYS A 28 -91.66 -3.43 -57.38
N ARG A 29 -92.22 -4.66 -57.35
CA ARG A 29 -93.37 -5.32 -56.65
C ARG A 29 -93.32 -6.85 -56.92
N GLY A 30 -93.83 -7.70 -56.01
CA GLY A 30 -94.21 -9.12 -56.28
C GLY A 30 -94.25 -9.98 -55.02
N LYS A 31 -95.41 -10.28 -54.41
CA LYS A 31 -96.32 -11.45 -54.62
C LYS A 31 -95.68 -12.81 -54.23
N SER A 32 -96.32 -13.74 -53.50
CA SER A 32 -97.60 -13.78 -52.74
C SER A 32 -97.84 -15.19 -52.15
N LYS A 33 -98.34 -15.34 -50.90
CA LYS A 33 -99.52 -16.18 -50.50
C LYS A 33 -99.64 -16.42 -48.97
N ALA A 34 -100.90 -16.52 -48.54
CA ALA A 34 -101.54 -17.00 -47.30
C ALA A 34 -100.76 -18.01 -46.42
N VAL A 35 -101.01 -18.11 -45.11
CA VAL A 35 -102.26 -18.64 -44.48
C VAL A 35 -102.49 -18.09 -43.06
N SER A 36 -103.76 -18.02 -42.64
CA SER A 36 -104.21 -17.59 -41.30
C SER A 36 -104.08 -18.68 -40.23
N LEU A 37 -103.84 -18.30 -38.96
CA LEU A 37 -104.52 -19.00 -37.85
C LEU A 37 -104.61 -18.17 -36.54
N MET A 38 -105.86 -17.96 -36.10
CA MET A 38 -106.38 -17.84 -34.72
C MET A 38 -105.75 -16.87 -33.69
N GLY A 39 -106.62 -16.11 -32.98
CA GLY A 39 -106.28 -15.64 -31.62
C GLY A 39 -106.83 -14.32 -31.10
N ALA A 40 -108.11 -13.96 -31.29
CA ALA A 40 -108.76 -12.88 -30.51
C ALA A 40 -110.29 -12.99 -30.50
N ALA A 41 -110.86 -13.62 -29.46
CA ALA A 41 -112.29 -13.63 -29.22
C ALA A 41 -112.58 -13.68 -27.71
N LEU A 42 -112.69 -12.53 -27.06
CA LEU A 42 -113.42 -12.37 -25.80
C LEU A 42 -113.74 -10.89 -25.55
N LEU A 43 -115.03 -10.55 -25.57
CA LEU A 43 -115.66 -9.38 -24.93
C LEU A 43 -117.16 -9.42 -25.26
N ALA A 44 -117.91 -10.26 -24.54
CA ALA A 44 -119.37 -10.24 -24.55
C ALA A 44 -119.84 -9.52 -23.29
N THR A 45 -120.35 -8.29 -23.44
CA THR A 45 -120.99 -7.56 -22.35
C THR A 45 -122.43 -8.03 -22.16
N SER A 46 -122.84 -8.13 -20.90
CA SER A 46 -124.14 -8.61 -20.46
C SER A 46 -125.33 -7.79 -20.97
N ALA A 47 -126.38 -8.46 -21.44
CA ALA A 47 -127.73 -7.91 -21.51
C ALA A 47 -128.75 -8.99 -21.10
N ILE A 48 -129.25 -8.89 -19.87
CA ILE A 48 -130.35 -9.73 -19.37
C ILE A 48 -131.66 -8.95 -19.50
N ALA A 49 -132.62 -9.52 -20.21
CA ALA A 49 -134.05 -9.26 -20.02
C ALA A 49 -134.71 -10.56 -19.53
N PRO A 50 -135.68 -10.50 -18.63
CA PRO A 50 -135.99 -11.63 -17.75
C PRO A 50 -136.78 -12.73 -18.46
N LEU A 51 -136.13 -13.88 -18.69
CA LEU A 51 -136.75 -15.13 -19.10
C LEU A 51 -136.30 -16.24 -18.16
N ALA A 52 -137.23 -17.14 -17.84
CA ALA A 52 -137.14 -18.09 -16.73
C ALA A 52 -135.85 -18.92 -16.69
N HIS A 53 -135.36 -19.10 -15.46
CA HIS A 53 -134.29 -20.01 -15.06
C HIS A 53 -134.25 -21.33 -15.85
N ALA A 54 -133.12 -21.61 -16.49
CA ALA A 54 -132.79 -22.93 -17.00
C ALA A 54 -131.30 -23.19 -16.78
N GLN A 55 -130.99 -24.12 -15.87
CA GLN A 55 -129.65 -24.72 -15.77
C GLN A 55 -129.39 -25.47 -17.08
N TYR A 56 -128.25 -25.22 -17.74
CA TYR A 56 -127.90 -25.93 -18.98
C TYR A 56 -126.83 -27.00 -18.68
N ALA A 57 -127.32 -28.22 -18.44
CA ALA A 57 -126.52 -29.42 -18.37
C ALA A 57 -126.69 -30.24 -19.66
N ALA A 58 -125.58 -30.62 -20.29
CA ALA A 58 -125.57 -31.50 -21.47
C ALA A 58 -124.51 -32.60 -21.29
N GLY A 59 -124.86 -33.83 -21.69
CA GLY A 59 -124.09 -35.02 -21.29
C GLY A 59 -124.23 -35.31 -19.80
N SER A 60 -123.25 -35.98 -19.22
CA SER A 60 -123.04 -36.09 -17.77
C SER A 60 -122.54 -34.75 -17.21
N GLY A 61 -123.44 -33.91 -16.71
CA GLY A 61 -123.08 -32.60 -16.15
C GLY A 61 -123.92 -32.22 -14.93
N PHE A 62 -123.27 -31.63 -13.93
CA PHE A 62 -123.87 -31.11 -12.71
C PHE A 62 -123.65 -29.59 -12.62
N ALA A 63 -124.71 -28.82 -12.80
CA ALA A 63 -124.72 -27.36 -12.74
C ALA A 63 -125.51 -26.90 -11.50
N GLU A 64 -124.83 -26.75 -10.36
CA GLU A 64 -125.46 -26.35 -9.09
C GLU A 64 -125.38 -24.83 -8.84
N GLY A 65 -124.37 -24.15 -9.40
CA GLY A 65 -124.23 -22.70 -9.27
C GLY A 65 -125.36 -21.96 -10.01
N PRO A 66 -125.88 -20.84 -9.49
CA PRO A 66 -126.77 -19.96 -10.26
C PRO A 66 -126.12 -19.56 -11.59
N SER A 67 -126.89 -19.46 -12.67
CA SER A 67 -126.39 -19.07 -14.01
C SER A 67 -125.21 -19.91 -14.56
N SER A 68 -124.95 -21.10 -14.02
CA SER A 68 -123.80 -21.94 -14.41
C SER A 68 -124.08 -22.82 -15.63
N VAL A 69 -123.01 -23.25 -16.30
CA VAL A 69 -123.04 -24.12 -17.50
C VAL A 69 -122.13 -25.32 -17.29
N ALA A 70 -122.67 -26.55 -17.39
CA ALA A 70 -121.91 -27.79 -17.26
C ALA A 70 -122.11 -28.69 -18.49
N ILE A 71 -121.03 -29.00 -19.21
CA ILE A 71 -121.09 -29.82 -20.44
C ILE A 71 -120.07 -30.96 -20.33
N GLY A 72 -120.57 -32.18 -20.09
CA GLY A 72 -119.78 -33.41 -20.08
C GLY A 72 -119.64 -34.04 -21.47
N ALA A 73 -118.58 -34.83 -21.69
CA ALA A 73 -118.28 -35.38 -23.01
C ALA A 73 -118.61 -36.88 -23.19
N ASP A 74 -118.56 -37.70 -22.13
CA ASP A 74 -118.71 -39.17 -22.21
C ASP A 74 -119.59 -39.73 -21.08
N SER A 75 -120.28 -40.84 -21.34
CA SER A 75 -121.21 -41.47 -20.37
C SER A 75 -120.50 -42.25 -19.26
N GLY A 76 -119.85 -41.53 -18.35
CA GLY A 76 -119.18 -42.08 -17.15
C GLY A 76 -118.73 -41.00 -16.18
N ASP A 77 -118.04 -39.98 -16.70
CA ASP A 77 -117.45 -38.89 -15.91
C ASP A 77 -118.23 -37.59 -16.12
N ALA A 78 -118.35 -36.76 -15.08
CA ALA A 78 -119.23 -35.58 -15.11
C ALA A 78 -118.48 -34.25 -15.04
N ALA A 79 -119.01 -33.22 -15.72
CA ALA A 79 -118.58 -31.84 -15.53
C ALA A 79 -119.31 -31.21 -14.33
N PHE A 80 -118.62 -30.42 -13.50
CA PHE A 80 -119.14 -29.78 -12.28
C PHE A 80 -119.03 -28.26 -12.35
N ALA A 81 -120.15 -27.56 -12.55
CA ALA A 81 -120.21 -26.10 -12.48
C ALA A 81 -120.95 -25.68 -11.20
N LEU A 82 -120.19 -25.44 -10.12
CA LEU A 82 -120.73 -25.23 -8.77
C LEU A 82 -120.76 -23.75 -8.35
N GLY A 83 -119.93 -22.90 -8.98
CA GLY A 83 -119.90 -21.45 -8.69
C GLY A 83 -121.01 -20.67 -9.42
N ASP A 84 -121.45 -19.55 -8.84
CA ASP A 84 -122.34 -18.61 -9.55
C ASP A 84 -121.68 -18.14 -10.86
N SER A 85 -122.42 -18.18 -11.96
CA SER A 85 -121.98 -17.83 -13.32
C SER A 85 -120.73 -18.60 -13.79
N SER A 86 -120.46 -19.79 -13.22
CA SER A 86 -119.33 -20.65 -13.59
C SER A 86 -119.59 -21.46 -14.87
N THR A 87 -118.53 -21.88 -15.55
CA THR A 87 -118.61 -22.70 -16.78
C THR A 87 -117.62 -23.86 -16.74
N ALA A 88 -118.11 -25.10 -16.77
CA ALA A 88 -117.30 -26.32 -16.83
C ALA A 88 -117.61 -27.10 -18.12
N VAL A 89 -116.60 -27.36 -18.95
CA VAL A 89 -116.76 -28.05 -20.25
C VAL A 89 -115.64 -29.09 -20.43
N GLY A 90 -116.00 -30.37 -20.41
CA GLY A 90 -115.08 -31.51 -20.50
C GLY A 90 -115.35 -32.58 -19.45
N SER A 91 -114.87 -33.81 -19.66
CA SER A 91 -115.02 -34.90 -18.69
C SER A 91 -114.25 -34.58 -17.41
N ASN A 92 -114.90 -34.69 -16.24
CA ASN A 92 -114.31 -34.33 -14.94
C ASN A 92 -113.80 -32.88 -14.83
N ALA A 93 -114.29 -31.96 -15.69
CA ALA A 93 -113.98 -30.53 -15.57
C ALA A 93 -114.78 -29.91 -14.40
N ALA A 94 -114.13 -29.12 -13.54
CA ALA A 94 -114.74 -28.56 -12.34
C ALA A 94 -114.51 -27.04 -12.22
N ALA A 95 -115.58 -26.24 -12.32
CA ALA A 95 -115.58 -24.79 -12.13
C ALA A 95 -116.39 -24.45 -10.87
N THR A 96 -115.71 -24.18 -9.75
CA THR A 96 -116.35 -24.06 -8.43
C THR A 96 -116.30 -22.66 -7.85
N GLY A 97 -115.40 -21.79 -8.34
CA GLY A 97 -115.38 -20.36 -7.99
C GLY A 97 -116.46 -19.56 -8.72
N ALA A 98 -116.93 -18.46 -8.13
CA ALA A 98 -117.87 -17.57 -8.79
C ALA A 98 -117.23 -16.91 -10.02
N GLY A 99 -117.91 -16.95 -11.17
CA GLY A 99 -117.39 -16.50 -12.47
C GLY A 99 -116.20 -17.32 -13.00
N SER A 100 -115.91 -18.49 -12.45
CA SER A 100 -114.79 -19.34 -12.87
C SER A 100 -115.11 -20.15 -14.13
N ALA A 101 -114.08 -20.52 -14.89
CA ALA A 101 -114.22 -21.25 -16.14
C ALA A 101 -113.17 -22.37 -16.28
N ALA A 102 -113.63 -23.61 -16.45
CA ALA A 102 -112.83 -24.81 -16.64
C ALA A 102 -113.13 -25.44 -18.03
N PHE A 103 -112.13 -25.48 -18.91
CA PHE A 103 -112.26 -25.96 -20.30
C PHE A 103 -111.25 -27.07 -20.65
N GLY A 104 -111.74 -28.29 -20.75
CA GLY A 104 -110.97 -29.51 -21.06
C GLY A 104 -111.07 -30.56 -19.96
N ASN A 105 -110.73 -31.81 -20.28
CA ASN A 105 -110.83 -32.91 -19.33
C ASN A 105 -109.96 -32.68 -18.09
N ASP A 106 -110.45 -33.03 -16.90
CA ASP A 106 -109.74 -32.89 -15.62
C ASP A 106 -109.22 -31.47 -15.32
N THR A 107 -109.80 -30.44 -15.93
CA THR A 107 -109.48 -29.03 -15.63
C THR A 107 -110.24 -28.55 -14.41
N THR A 108 -109.60 -27.78 -13.53
CA THR A 108 -110.20 -27.33 -12.28
C THR A 108 -110.00 -25.82 -12.08
N ALA A 109 -111.08 -25.04 -12.03
CA ALA A 109 -111.09 -23.60 -11.78
C ALA A 109 -111.82 -23.31 -10.45
N ILE A 110 -111.07 -23.13 -9.37
CA ILE A 110 -111.61 -23.01 -7.99
C ILE A 110 -111.69 -21.55 -7.54
N GLY A 111 -110.76 -20.70 -7.99
CA GLY A 111 -110.74 -19.29 -7.61
C GLY A 111 -111.88 -18.49 -8.24
N THR A 112 -112.31 -17.43 -7.57
CA THR A 112 -113.25 -16.43 -8.09
C THR A 112 -112.68 -15.80 -9.34
N GLY A 113 -113.42 -15.80 -10.45
CA GLY A 113 -112.96 -15.28 -11.74
C GLY A 113 -111.75 -16.02 -12.35
N SER A 114 -111.44 -17.24 -11.88
CA SER A 114 -110.31 -18.03 -12.39
C SER A 114 -110.63 -18.71 -13.72
N PHE A 115 -109.59 -18.91 -14.54
CA PHE A 115 -109.70 -19.56 -15.85
C PHE A 115 -108.69 -20.70 -15.98
N ALA A 116 -109.17 -21.93 -16.03
CA ALA A 116 -108.38 -23.13 -16.31
C ALA A 116 -108.75 -23.69 -17.70
N ALA A 117 -107.78 -23.85 -18.59
CA ALA A 117 -108.04 -24.48 -19.89
C ALA A 117 -106.86 -25.32 -20.39
N GLY A 118 -107.13 -26.54 -20.86
CA GLY A 118 -106.11 -27.49 -21.32
C GLY A 118 -106.24 -28.83 -20.60
N GLY A 119 -106.76 -29.82 -21.32
CA GLY A 119 -107.17 -31.10 -20.73
C GLY A 119 -106.04 -32.02 -20.29
N GLY A 120 -106.32 -32.82 -19.26
CA GLY A 120 -105.60 -34.02 -18.88
C GLY A 120 -105.87 -35.20 -19.83
N SER A 121 -105.34 -36.36 -19.48
CA SER A 121 -105.65 -37.61 -20.16
C SER A 121 -106.90 -38.26 -19.56
N HIS A 122 -107.80 -38.75 -20.42
CA HIS A 122 -109.11 -39.33 -20.04
C HIS A 122 -109.02 -40.57 -19.11
N ASP A 123 -107.83 -41.12 -18.89
CA ASP A 123 -107.56 -42.21 -17.95
C ASP A 123 -107.16 -41.71 -16.53
N GLY A 124 -107.18 -40.39 -16.28
CA GLY A 124 -106.75 -39.78 -15.04
C GLY A 124 -105.24 -39.82 -14.78
N SER A 125 -104.42 -40.30 -15.73
CA SER A 125 -102.97 -40.46 -15.52
C SER A 125 -102.18 -39.14 -15.61
N THR A 126 -102.76 -38.09 -16.18
CA THR A 126 -102.20 -36.73 -16.17
C THR A 126 -103.28 -35.69 -15.86
N PRO A 127 -103.16 -34.88 -14.79
CA PRO A 127 -104.12 -33.83 -14.47
C PRO A 127 -104.22 -32.75 -15.57
N GLY A 128 -105.40 -32.14 -15.70
CA GLY A 128 -105.60 -30.94 -16.52
C GLY A 128 -105.00 -29.68 -15.89
N ALA A 129 -105.29 -28.53 -16.48
CA ALA A 129 -104.97 -27.22 -15.90
C ALA A 129 -105.75 -26.98 -14.59
N ILE A 130 -105.09 -26.47 -13.55
CA ILE A 130 -105.67 -26.13 -12.24
C ILE A 130 -105.46 -24.64 -11.95
N ALA A 131 -106.54 -23.88 -11.93
CA ALA A 131 -106.59 -22.48 -11.51
C ALA A 131 -107.26 -22.37 -10.14
N ALA A 132 -106.51 -22.62 -9.06
CA ALA A 132 -107.08 -22.62 -7.70
C ALA A 132 -107.17 -21.22 -7.07
N ALA A 133 -106.46 -20.24 -7.63
CA ALA A 133 -106.31 -18.88 -7.11
C ALA A 133 -107.32 -17.90 -7.71
N ASP A 134 -107.77 -16.91 -6.93
CA ASP A 134 -108.66 -15.84 -7.41
C ASP A 134 -108.02 -15.05 -8.57
N TRP A 135 -108.81 -14.78 -9.61
CA TRP A 135 -108.43 -14.08 -10.85
C TRP A 135 -107.22 -14.71 -11.59
N SER A 136 -106.91 -15.98 -11.33
CA SER A 136 -105.76 -16.64 -11.94
C SER A 136 -106.06 -17.30 -13.29
N VAL A 137 -105.02 -17.45 -14.11
CA VAL A 137 -105.08 -18.13 -15.41
C VAL A 137 -104.15 -19.32 -15.42
N ALA A 138 -104.67 -20.52 -15.63
CA ALA A 138 -103.91 -21.75 -15.86
C ALA A 138 -104.21 -22.30 -17.27
N LEU A 139 -103.19 -22.35 -18.12
CA LEU A 139 -103.32 -22.69 -19.53
C LEU A 139 -102.37 -23.81 -19.93
N GLY A 140 -102.92 -24.96 -20.32
CA GLY A 140 -102.19 -26.14 -20.81
C GLY A 140 -102.04 -27.25 -19.77
N ARG A 141 -101.56 -28.42 -20.23
CA ARG A 141 -101.67 -29.69 -19.49
C ARG A 141 -100.83 -29.69 -18.21
N SER A 142 -101.45 -30.15 -17.12
CA SER A 142 -100.85 -30.25 -15.78
C SER A 142 -100.20 -28.95 -15.30
N THR A 143 -100.71 -27.80 -15.75
CA THR A 143 -100.30 -26.48 -15.21
C THR A 143 -101.11 -26.17 -13.96
N VAL A 144 -100.47 -25.59 -12.94
CA VAL A 144 -101.05 -25.50 -11.59
C VAL A 144 -100.80 -24.13 -10.96
N MET A 145 -101.88 -23.49 -10.50
CA MET A 145 -101.88 -22.16 -9.92
C MET A 145 -102.48 -22.17 -8.51
N TYR A 146 -101.62 -21.99 -7.50
CA TYR A 146 -101.96 -22.00 -6.07
C TYR A 146 -101.72 -20.66 -5.36
N GLY A 147 -101.36 -19.59 -6.08
CA GLY A 147 -101.12 -18.27 -5.49
C GLY A 147 -102.34 -17.65 -4.78
N ALA A 148 -102.16 -16.54 -4.08
CA ALA A 148 -103.29 -15.88 -3.41
C ALA A 148 -104.22 -15.14 -4.39
N THR A 149 -103.67 -14.48 -5.41
CA THR A 149 -104.44 -13.72 -6.42
C THR A 149 -103.63 -13.48 -7.71
N ALA A 150 -104.32 -13.37 -8.85
CA ALA A 150 -103.87 -12.76 -10.12
C ALA A 150 -102.59 -13.32 -10.79
N GLY A 151 -102.21 -14.57 -10.51
CA GLY A 151 -101.09 -15.23 -11.20
C GLY A 151 -101.45 -15.78 -12.58
N ILE A 152 -100.43 -16.05 -13.41
CA ILE A 152 -100.56 -16.66 -14.75
C ILE A 152 -99.60 -17.86 -14.91
N ALA A 153 -100.11 -19.05 -15.25
CA ALA A 153 -99.32 -20.16 -15.79
C ALA A 153 -99.75 -20.52 -17.22
N ILE A 154 -98.79 -20.63 -18.13
CA ILE A 154 -99.03 -21.05 -19.52
C ILE A 154 -97.98 -22.07 -19.96
N GLY A 155 -98.41 -23.26 -20.39
CA GLY A 155 -97.57 -24.27 -21.03
C GLY A 155 -97.81 -25.71 -20.55
N LEU A 156 -96.75 -26.41 -20.15
CA LEU A 156 -96.81 -27.81 -19.71
C LEU A 156 -96.13 -27.96 -18.35
N ASN A 157 -96.82 -28.58 -17.39
CA ASN A 157 -96.24 -28.94 -16.09
C ASN A 157 -95.57 -27.75 -15.37
N ASN A 158 -96.16 -26.55 -15.48
CA ASN A 158 -95.69 -25.34 -14.82
C ASN A 158 -96.46 -25.13 -13.51
N THR A 159 -95.79 -24.61 -12.49
CA THR A 159 -96.41 -24.28 -11.20
C THR A 159 -96.18 -22.81 -10.87
N ALA A 160 -97.23 -22.05 -10.55
CA ALA A 160 -97.08 -20.80 -9.81
C ALA A 160 -97.84 -20.84 -8.49
N SER A 161 -97.13 -20.65 -7.38
CA SER A 161 -97.65 -20.90 -6.02
C SER A 161 -97.67 -19.66 -5.13
N ALA A 162 -97.37 -18.48 -5.66
CA ALA A 162 -97.39 -17.21 -4.94
C ALA A 162 -98.27 -16.15 -5.64
N ALA A 163 -98.62 -15.09 -4.91
CA ALA A 163 -99.39 -13.97 -5.45
C ALA A 163 -98.60 -13.24 -6.57
N GLY A 164 -99.30 -12.81 -7.62
CA GLY A 164 -98.70 -12.09 -8.76
C GLY A 164 -97.71 -12.90 -9.61
N ALA A 165 -97.47 -14.18 -9.30
CA ALA A 165 -96.46 -14.99 -9.97
C ALA A 165 -96.86 -15.34 -11.41
N VAL A 166 -95.90 -15.22 -12.34
CA VAL A 166 -96.07 -15.48 -13.78
C VAL A 166 -95.08 -16.56 -14.22
N VAL A 167 -95.59 -17.65 -14.79
CA VAL A 167 -94.77 -18.73 -15.35
C VAL A 167 -95.19 -19.07 -16.78
N MET A 168 -94.22 -19.07 -17.70
CA MET A 168 -94.45 -19.39 -19.11
C MET A 168 -93.34 -20.29 -19.65
N GLY A 169 -93.71 -21.44 -20.21
CA GLY A 169 -92.77 -22.42 -20.78
C GLY A 169 -93.12 -23.86 -20.42
N SER A 170 -92.15 -24.65 -19.94
CA SER A 170 -92.38 -26.05 -19.57
C SER A 170 -91.54 -26.47 -18.36
N ASN A 171 -92.12 -27.22 -17.43
CA ASN A 171 -91.47 -27.67 -16.18
C ASN A 171 -90.91 -26.51 -15.33
N SER A 172 -91.54 -25.34 -15.38
CA SER A 172 -91.05 -24.12 -14.72
C SER A 172 -91.86 -23.77 -13.47
N ILE A 173 -91.22 -23.11 -12.50
CA ILE A 173 -91.77 -22.81 -11.19
C ILE A 173 -91.61 -21.31 -10.88
N ALA A 174 -92.70 -20.65 -10.50
CA ALA A 174 -92.71 -19.28 -9.98
C ALA A 174 -93.36 -19.28 -8.58
N SER A 175 -92.54 -19.29 -7.53
CA SER A 175 -92.99 -19.48 -6.14
C SER A 175 -92.66 -18.32 -5.21
N GLY A 176 -91.97 -17.28 -5.68
CA GLY A 176 -91.87 -15.99 -4.98
C GLY A 176 -93.03 -15.05 -5.36
N SER A 177 -93.42 -14.13 -4.49
CA SER A 177 -94.41 -13.10 -4.83
C SER A 177 -93.90 -12.21 -5.97
N ASP A 178 -94.77 -11.88 -6.92
CA ASP A 178 -94.45 -11.08 -8.11
C ASP A 178 -93.27 -11.63 -8.94
N SER A 179 -92.99 -12.94 -8.81
CA SER A 179 -91.89 -13.60 -9.53
C SER A 179 -92.27 -13.98 -10.96
N ILE A 180 -91.30 -13.92 -11.88
CA ILE A 180 -91.49 -14.23 -13.30
C ILE A 180 -90.52 -15.33 -13.72
N ALA A 181 -91.03 -16.49 -14.14
CA ALA A 181 -90.24 -17.61 -14.66
C ALA A 181 -90.56 -17.83 -16.15
N PHE A 182 -89.60 -17.52 -17.04
CA PHE A 182 -89.81 -17.54 -18.49
C PHE A 182 -88.79 -18.44 -19.21
N GLY A 183 -89.25 -19.63 -19.65
CA GLY A 183 -88.43 -20.62 -20.34
C GLY A 183 -88.77 -22.06 -19.90
N THR A 184 -87.95 -23.02 -20.33
CA THR A 184 -88.05 -24.42 -19.91
C THR A 184 -87.20 -24.68 -18.67
N GLY A 185 -87.76 -25.28 -17.62
CA GLY A 185 -87.05 -25.62 -16.39
C GLY A 185 -86.57 -24.39 -15.60
N THR A 186 -87.25 -23.26 -15.72
CA THR A 186 -86.90 -22.04 -14.97
C THR A 186 -87.49 -22.05 -13.57
N SER A 187 -86.79 -21.44 -12.62
CA SER A 187 -87.22 -21.40 -11.21
C SER A 187 -87.03 -20.00 -10.65
N ALA A 188 -88.12 -19.28 -10.41
CA ALA A 188 -88.11 -17.97 -9.74
C ALA A 188 -88.76 -18.14 -8.35
N THR A 189 -87.93 -18.30 -7.33
CA THR A 189 -88.36 -18.72 -5.98
C THR A 189 -88.40 -17.59 -4.96
N ALA A 190 -87.71 -16.47 -5.23
CA ALA A 190 -87.66 -15.29 -4.36
C ALA A 190 -88.61 -14.18 -4.82
N ALA A 191 -88.97 -13.27 -3.92
CA ALA A 191 -89.89 -12.17 -4.21
C ALA A 191 -89.31 -11.16 -5.24
N ASN A 192 -90.17 -10.62 -6.10
CA ASN A 192 -89.80 -9.63 -7.13
C ASN A 192 -88.59 -10.08 -7.97
N SER A 193 -88.56 -11.36 -8.38
CA SER A 193 -87.43 -11.97 -9.09
C SER A 193 -87.82 -12.47 -10.48
N VAL A 194 -86.88 -12.42 -11.43
CA VAL A 194 -87.10 -12.80 -12.84
C VAL A 194 -86.08 -13.86 -13.25
N ALA A 195 -86.52 -15.09 -13.52
CA ALA A 195 -85.72 -16.14 -14.12
C ALA A 195 -85.98 -16.19 -15.63
N LEU A 196 -85.00 -15.78 -16.44
CA LEU A 196 -85.12 -15.61 -17.89
C LEU A 196 -84.24 -16.59 -18.67
N GLY A 197 -84.84 -17.39 -19.56
CA GLY A 197 -84.15 -18.37 -20.41
C GLY A 197 -84.04 -19.76 -19.78
N SER A 198 -83.88 -20.80 -20.60
CA SER A 198 -83.96 -22.21 -20.16
C SER A 198 -83.05 -22.53 -18.96
N GLY A 199 -83.56 -23.19 -17.93
CA GLY A 199 -82.77 -23.60 -16.77
C GLY A 199 -82.25 -22.45 -15.88
N SER A 200 -82.72 -21.22 -16.09
CA SER A 200 -82.36 -20.09 -15.24
C SER A 200 -83.03 -20.17 -13.86
N ILE A 201 -82.29 -19.79 -12.82
CA ILE A 201 -82.73 -19.82 -11.43
C ILE A 201 -82.57 -18.43 -10.82
N ALA A 202 -83.65 -17.89 -10.27
CA ALA A 202 -83.69 -16.63 -9.52
C ALA A 202 -84.14 -16.93 -8.08
N ASP A 203 -83.16 -17.10 -7.20
CA ASP A 203 -83.29 -17.49 -5.79
C ASP A 203 -83.02 -16.33 -4.81
N ARG A 204 -82.85 -15.11 -5.34
CA ARG A 204 -82.61 -13.88 -4.59
C ARG A 204 -83.66 -12.82 -4.94
N GLU A 205 -84.12 -12.11 -3.91
CA GLU A 205 -85.11 -11.04 -4.09
C GLU A 205 -84.56 -9.89 -4.93
N ASN A 206 -85.43 -9.24 -5.72
CA ASN A 206 -85.09 -8.06 -6.55
C ASN A 206 -83.98 -8.35 -7.58
N THR A 207 -83.98 -9.54 -8.21
CA THR A 207 -82.96 -9.93 -9.21
C THR A 207 -83.54 -10.32 -10.56
N VAL A 208 -82.77 -10.09 -11.63
CA VAL A 208 -82.99 -10.70 -12.95
C VAL A 208 -81.87 -11.71 -13.20
N SER A 209 -82.20 -13.00 -13.16
CA SER A 209 -81.26 -14.08 -13.43
C SER A 209 -81.43 -14.61 -14.86
N VAL A 210 -80.36 -14.53 -15.65
CA VAL A 210 -80.29 -15.06 -17.02
C VAL A 210 -79.65 -16.45 -17.09
N GLY A 211 -79.38 -17.10 -15.96
CA GLY A 211 -78.72 -18.40 -15.91
C GLY A 211 -78.83 -19.08 -14.55
N SER A 212 -77.90 -19.99 -14.27
CA SER A 212 -77.76 -20.63 -12.95
C SER A 212 -76.29 -20.82 -12.60
N ALA A 213 -75.99 -21.21 -11.36
CA ALA A 213 -74.61 -21.45 -10.90
C ALA A 213 -73.84 -22.48 -11.76
N MET A 214 -74.55 -23.41 -12.43
CA MET A 214 -73.94 -24.40 -13.34
C MET A 214 -74.06 -24.02 -14.83
N ALA A 215 -74.78 -22.95 -15.16
CA ALA A 215 -75.04 -22.50 -16.54
C ALA A 215 -75.17 -20.97 -16.60
N MET A 216 -74.06 -20.28 -16.35
CA MET A 216 -73.97 -18.82 -16.51
C MET A 216 -74.02 -18.43 -18.00
N ARG A 217 -74.56 -17.25 -18.31
CA ARG A 217 -74.72 -16.73 -19.68
C ARG A 217 -74.05 -15.39 -19.88
N GLN A 218 -73.42 -15.21 -21.04
CA GLN A 218 -72.90 -13.91 -21.47
C GLN A 218 -74.07 -12.99 -21.89
N ILE A 219 -74.08 -11.78 -21.38
CA ILE A 219 -75.01 -10.72 -21.81
C ILE A 219 -74.26 -9.86 -22.83
N THR A 220 -74.71 -9.85 -24.08
CA THR A 220 -74.06 -9.11 -25.17
C THR A 220 -74.84 -7.84 -25.52
N ASN A 221 -74.17 -6.87 -26.15
CA ASN A 221 -74.72 -5.55 -26.50
C ASN A 221 -75.11 -4.67 -25.30
N VAL A 222 -74.50 -4.90 -24.14
CA VAL A 222 -74.54 -3.99 -22.99
C VAL A 222 -73.66 -2.77 -23.30
N ALA A 223 -74.16 -1.57 -23.03
CA ALA A 223 -73.39 -0.33 -23.13
C ALA A 223 -72.39 -0.21 -21.97
N ALA A 224 -71.39 0.69 -22.07
CA ALA A 224 -70.54 0.98 -20.93
C ALA A 224 -71.35 1.64 -19.81
N GLY A 225 -71.23 1.11 -18.59
CA GLY A 225 -71.92 1.65 -17.41
C GLY A 225 -71.43 3.06 -17.08
N THR A 226 -72.37 3.93 -16.71
CA THR A 226 -72.14 5.35 -16.40
C THR A 226 -72.58 5.76 -15.00
N GLN A 227 -73.31 4.89 -14.32
CA GLN A 227 -73.74 5.01 -12.92
C GLN A 227 -73.31 3.77 -12.13
N ASP A 228 -73.19 3.88 -10.80
CA ASP A 228 -72.68 2.81 -9.93
C ASP A 228 -73.52 1.52 -9.95
N SER A 229 -74.79 1.61 -10.36
CA SER A 229 -75.71 0.48 -10.53
C SER A 229 -75.70 -0.16 -11.92
N ASP A 230 -74.95 0.39 -12.88
CA ASP A 230 -74.88 -0.14 -14.24
C ASP A 230 -73.95 -1.36 -14.31
N ALA A 231 -74.22 -2.29 -15.24
CA ALA A 231 -73.32 -3.42 -15.49
C ALA A 231 -72.03 -2.95 -16.19
N VAL A 232 -70.87 -3.24 -15.58
CA VAL A 232 -69.55 -2.94 -16.15
C VAL A 232 -69.22 -3.89 -17.29
N VAL A 233 -68.78 -3.35 -18.43
CA VAL A 233 -68.38 -4.14 -19.61
C VAL A 233 -66.87 -4.28 -19.74
N VAL A 234 -66.41 -5.30 -20.48
CA VAL A 234 -64.98 -5.64 -20.65
C VAL A 234 -64.13 -4.48 -21.17
N SER A 235 -64.68 -3.55 -21.97
CA SER A 235 -63.92 -2.37 -22.42
C SER A 235 -63.59 -1.39 -21.28
N GLN A 236 -64.42 -1.31 -20.25
CA GLN A 236 -64.14 -0.51 -19.05
C GLN A 236 -63.06 -1.18 -18.19
N LEU A 237 -63.15 -2.50 -18.01
CA LEU A 237 -62.11 -3.28 -17.31
C LEU A 237 -60.74 -3.20 -18.02
N LYS A 238 -60.73 -3.20 -19.36
CA LYS A 238 -59.49 -2.97 -20.15
C LYS A 238 -58.87 -1.59 -19.92
N GLY A 239 -59.68 -0.58 -19.62
CA GLY A 239 -59.18 0.74 -19.20
C GLY A 239 -58.38 0.66 -17.90
N VAL A 240 -58.88 -0.12 -16.92
CA VAL A 240 -58.19 -0.37 -15.64
C VAL A 240 -56.88 -1.14 -15.85
N THR A 241 -56.87 -2.20 -16.68
CA THR A 241 -55.63 -2.95 -16.95
C THR A 241 -54.59 -2.11 -17.70
N THR A 242 -55.03 -1.18 -18.57
CA THR A 242 -54.13 -0.23 -19.23
C THR A 242 -53.50 0.75 -18.25
N ALA A 243 -54.24 1.19 -17.22
CA ALA A 243 -53.72 2.07 -16.18
C ALA A 243 -52.70 1.40 -15.25
N LEU A 244 -52.80 0.08 -15.03
CA LEU A 244 -51.77 -0.69 -14.34
C LEU A 244 -50.47 -0.77 -15.16
N GLY A 245 -50.56 -0.87 -16.49
CA GLY A 245 -49.38 -0.99 -17.34
C GLY A 245 -48.69 -2.35 -17.18
N GLY A 246 -47.37 -2.41 -17.34
CA GLY A 246 -46.59 -3.65 -17.20
C GLY A 246 -46.97 -4.80 -18.16
N GLY A 247 -47.83 -4.57 -19.16
CA GLY A 247 -48.41 -5.64 -19.99
C GLY A 247 -49.61 -6.36 -19.36
N ALA A 248 -50.21 -5.80 -18.31
CA ALA A 248 -51.50 -6.25 -17.79
C ALA A 248 -52.60 -6.09 -18.87
N ALA A 249 -53.47 -7.09 -18.97
CA ALA A 249 -54.52 -7.15 -19.96
C ALA A 249 -55.70 -7.98 -19.46
N VAL A 250 -56.88 -7.77 -20.04
CA VAL A 250 -58.01 -8.70 -19.86
C VAL A 250 -57.92 -9.79 -20.93
N ASP A 251 -57.75 -11.04 -20.48
CA ASP A 251 -57.64 -12.23 -21.33
C ASP A 251 -59.00 -12.63 -21.93
N ALA A 252 -58.98 -13.60 -22.85
CA ALA A 252 -60.17 -14.00 -23.62
C ALA A 252 -61.27 -14.67 -22.77
N ASP A 253 -60.94 -15.17 -21.59
CA ASP A 253 -61.87 -15.73 -20.59
C ASP A 253 -62.43 -14.68 -19.61
N GLY A 254 -61.93 -13.44 -19.68
CA GLY A 254 -62.31 -12.34 -18.78
C GLY A 254 -61.43 -12.19 -17.54
N SER A 255 -60.44 -13.06 -17.34
CA SER A 255 -59.44 -12.89 -16.27
C SER A 255 -58.49 -11.72 -16.56
N VAL A 256 -57.85 -11.18 -15.51
CA VAL A 256 -56.83 -10.13 -15.66
C VAL A 256 -55.45 -10.76 -15.56
N LYS A 257 -54.72 -10.72 -16.68
CA LYS A 257 -53.29 -11.03 -16.71
C LYS A 257 -52.54 -10.03 -15.82
N ALA A 258 -51.73 -10.54 -14.90
CA ALA A 258 -50.89 -9.72 -14.04
C ALA A 258 -49.92 -8.83 -14.86
N PRO A 259 -49.62 -7.60 -14.40
CA PRO A 259 -48.54 -6.81 -14.97
C PRO A 259 -47.19 -7.51 -14.77
N ALA A 260 -46.15 -7.05 -15.46
CA ALA A 260 -44.77 -7.48 -15.29
C ALA A 260 -43.87 -6.24 -15.26
N TYR A 261 -43.45 -5.82 -14.07
CA TYR A 261 -42.57 -4.68 -13.87
C TYR A 261 -41.13 -5.15 -13.75
N SER A 262 -40.25 -4.67 -14.62
CA SER A 262 -38.80 -4.93 -14.52
C SER A 262 -38.17 -3.84 -13.65
N VAL A 263 -37.74 -4.23 -12.44
CA VAL A 263 -37.11 -3.33 -11.46
C VAL A 263 -35.81 -3.98 -10.99
N GLY A 264 -34.68 -3.30 -11.21
CA GLY A 264 -33.38 -3.77 -10.72
C GLY A 264 -32.84 -5.06 -11.33
N GLY A 265 -33.38 -5.51 -12.46
CA GLY A 265 -33.03 -6.80 -13.09
C GLY A 265 -33.93 -7.96 -12.68
N THR A 266 -34.81 -7.75 -11.70
CA THR A 266 -35.88 -8.69 -11.32
C THR A 266 -37.22 -8.25 -11.92
N THR A 267 -38.00 -9.21 -12.42
CA THR A 267 -39.38 -8.97 -12.86
C THR A 267 -40.33 -9.35 -11.73
N VAL A 268 -41.24 -8.45 -11.36
CA VAL A 268 -42.29 -8.67 -10.35
C VAL A 268 -43.66 -8.40 -10.95
N ASP A 269 -44.68 -9.10 -10.46
CA ASP A 269 -45.99 -9.18 -11.12
C ASP A 269 -47.09 -8.29 -10.50
N ASN A 270 -46.73 -7.50 -9.51
CA ASN A 270 -47.63 -6.59 -8.81
C ASN A 270 -46.93 -5.29 -8.39
N VAL A 271 -47.72 -4.26 -8.10
CA VAL A 271 -47.22 -2.90 -7.81
C VAL A 271 -46.55 -2.81 -6.44
N GLY A 272 -46.99 -3.62 -5.47
CA GLY A 272 -46.44 -3.62 -4.11
C GLY A 272 -44.99 -4.09 -4.10
N ASP A 273 -44.72 -5.26 -4.69
CA ASP A 273 -43.37 -5.82 -4.79
C ASP A 273 -42.44 -4.97 -5.66
N ALA A 274 -42.98 -4.28 -6.67
CA ALA A 274 -42.21 -3.32 -7.47
C ALA A 274 -41.70 -2.16 -6.62
N PHE A 275 -42.55 -1.57 -5.76
CA PHE A 275 -42.13 -0.51 -4.85
C PHE A 275 -41.24 -1.03 -3.72
N ALA A 276 -41.52 -2.21 -3.16
CA ALA A 276 -40.66 -2.83 -2.15
C ALA A 276 -39.23 -3.10 -2.68
N ASN A 277 -39.10 -3.50 -3.95
CA ASN A 277 -37.80 -3.66 -4.62
C ASN A 277 -37.07 -2.31 -4.79
N VAL A 278 -37.77 -1.24 -5.21
CA VAL A 278 -37.21 0.11 -5.28
C VAL A 278 -36.74 0.59 -3.91
N ASP A 279 -37.55 0.39 -2.87
CA ASP A 279 -37.27 0.83 -1.50
C ASP A 279 -36.07 0.08 -0.89
N ALA A 280 -36.04 -1.24 -1.02
CA ALA A 280 -34.90 -2.06 -0.57
C ALA A 280 -33.59 -1.65 -1.27
N ARG A 281 -33.63 -1.39 -2.59
CA ARG A 281 -32.45 -0.92 -3.35
C ARG A 281 -32.05 0.51 -2.99
N THR A 282 -33.01 1.37 -2.67
CA THR A 282 -32.74 2.75 -2.20
C THR A 282 -32.10 2.72 -0.82
N THR A 283 -32.61 1.89 0.09
CA THR A 283 -32.04 1.62 1.41
C THR A 283 -30.62 1.05 1.31
N GLN A 284 -30.37 0.08 0.43
CA GLN A 284 -29.03 -0.45 0.17
C GLN A 284 -28.08 0.61 -0.40
N ASN A 285 -28.56 1.49 -1.29
CA ASN A 285 -27.76 2.61 -1.78
C ASN A 285 -27.41 3.59 -0.65
N THR A 286 -28.33 3.88 0.27
CA THR A 286 -28.07 4.70 1.47
C THR A 286 -27.02 4.05 2.36
N ALA A 287 -27.10 2.74 2.62
CA ALA A 287 -26.10 2.00 3.39
C ALA A 287 -24.72 2.00 2.70
N ASN A 288 -24.68 1.79 1.37
CA ASN A 288 -23.45 1.85 0.59
C ASN A 288 -22.81 3.25 0.65
N ILE A 289 -23.60 4.33 0.57
CA ILE A 289 -23.13 5.71 0.70
C ILE A 289 -22.58 5.98 2.11
N GLN A 290 -23.22 5.45 3.15
CA GLN A 290 -22.72 5.56 4.54
C GLN A 290 -21.39 4.81 4.72
N ASN A 291 -21.27 3.60 4.17
CA ASN A 291 -20.02 2.84 4.18
C ASN A 291 -18.90 3.60 3.44
N ILE A 292 -19.16 4.11 2.23
CA ILE A 292 -18.21 4.93 1.48
C ILE A 292 -17.81 6.19 2.25
N ALA A 293 -18.75 6.85 2.95
CA ALA A 293 -18.42 8.00 3.80
C ALA A 293 -17.55 7.61 5.01
N GLY A 294 -17.77 6.43 5.59
CA GLY A 294 -16.93 5.83 6.63
C GLY A 294 -15.52 5.48 6.12
N ASP A 295 -15.42 4.83 4.95
CA ASP A 295 -14.15 4.49 4.31
C ASP A 295 -13.35 5.75 3.93
N VAL A 296 -14.02 6.77 3.40
CA VAL A 296 -13.39 8.08 3.13
C VAL A 296 -12.91 8.72 4.43
N MET A 297 -13.69 8.70 5.52
CA MET A 297 -13.21 9.17 6.82
C MET A 297 -12.01 8.35 7.34
N ASN A 298 -12.02 7.03 7.20
CA ASN A 298 -10.92 6.16 7.62
C ASN A 298 -9.66 6.40 6.78
N ILE A 299 -9.80 6.62 5.48
CA ILE A 299 -8.70 6.96 4.57
C ILE A 299 -8.14 8.35 4.91
N THR A 300 -9.00 9.36 5.11
CA THR A 300 -8.58 10.71 5.51
C THR A 300 -7.88 10.68 6.87
N ASN A 301 -8.49 10.07 7.89
CA ASN A 301 -7.88 9.89 9.21
C ASN A 301 -6.56 9.11 9.12
N GLY A 302 -6.46 8.09 8.26
CA GLY A 302 -5.24 7.32 8.07
C GLY A 302 -4.12 8.11 7.40
N LEU A 303 -4.45 8.98 6.44
CA LEU A 303 -3.50 9.89 5.79
C LEU A 303 -3.04 10.99 6.75
N ASP A 304 -3.98 11.62 7.47
CA ASP A 304 -3.70 12.71 8.41
C ASP A 304 -2.89 12.24 9.63
N ASN A 305 -3.17 11.02 10.13
CA ASN A 305 -2.38 10.40 11.22
C ASN A 305 -1.14 9.64 10.71
N GLY A 306 -0.91 9.59 9.39
CA GLY A 306 0.24 8.89 8.79
C GLY A 306 0.25 7.37 9.03
N THR A 307 -0.90 6.72 9.19
CA THR A 307 -1.01 5.26 9.35
C THR A 307 -1.27 4.51 8.03
N ILE A 308 -1.58 5.23 6.94
CA ILE A 308 -1.64 4.68 5.58
C ILE A 308 -0.97 5.63 4.58
N GLY A 309 -0.50 5.11 3.44
CA GLY A 309 0.11 5.89 2.35
C GLY A 309 1.56 5.50 2.05
N LEU A 310 2.29 6.32 1.28
CA LEU A 310 3.70 6.06 0.94
C LEU A 310 4.68 6.51 2.03
N VAL A 311 4.24 7.28 3.03
CA VAL A 311 5.03 7.65 4.20
C VAL A 311 4.16 7.32 5.41
N GLN A 312 4.52 6.29 6.16
CA GLN A 312 3.75 5.80 7.29
C GLN A 312 4.59 5.85 8.56
N GLN A 313 4.03 6.30 9.67
CA GLN A 313 4.62 6.13 10.99
C GLN A 313 4.06 4.85 11.64
N ASP A 314 4.95 3.95 12.06
CA ASP A 314 4.55 2.81 12.88
C ASP A 314 3.99 3.30 14.22
N ALA A 315 2.77 2.87 14.56
CA ALA A 315 2.07 3.34 15.75
C ALA A 315 2.75 2.90 17.07
N THR A 316 3.63 1.90 17.03
CA THR A 316 4.29 1.29 18.19
C THR A 316 5.73 1.77 18.34
N THR A 317 6.54 1.66 17.29
CA THR A 317 7.97 2.05 17.33
C THR A 317 8.19 3.52 17.02
N ARG A 318 7.21 4.18 16.38
CA ARG A 318 7.28 5.56 15.85
C ARG A 318 8.28 5.76 14.70
N ASP A 319 8.82 4.66 14.16
CA ASP A 319 9.62 4.67 12.94
C ASP A 319 8.80 5.16 11.75
N ILE A 320 9.40 5.98 10.89
CA ILE A 320 8.77 6.45 9.66
C ILE A 320 9.26 5.58 8.50
N ALA A 321 8.39 4.68 8.05
CA ALA A 321 8.61 3.84 6.88
C ALA A 321 8.19 4.59 5.60
N VAL A 322 9.07 4.63 4.61
CA VAL A 322 8.78 5.20 3.28
C VAL A 322 8.66 4.05 2.29
N ALA A 323 7.46 3.90 1.72
CA ALA A 323 7.13 2.94 0.66
C ALA A 323 7.47 1.46 0.96
N LYS A 324 7.50 1.04 2.23
CA LYS A 324 7.96 -0.30 2.65
C LYS A 324 7.22 -1.49 2.01
N ASP A 325 5.96 -1.30 1.62
CA ASP A 325 5.10 -2.34 1.02
C ASP A 325 4.90 -2.12 -0.50
N ALA A 326 5.66 -1.21 -1.12
CA ALA A 326 5.59 -0.93 -2.55
C ALA A 326 6.90 -1.35 -3.24
N ASP A 327 6.79 -2.03 -4.38
CA ASP A 327 7.95 -2.46 -5.15
C ASP A 327 8.79 -1.28 -5.65
N GLY A 328 10.09 -1.33 -5.37
CA GLY A 328 11.06 -0.35 -5.83
C GLY A 328 12.36 -0.39 -5.03
N SER A 329 13.50 -0.22 -5.71
CA SER A 329 14.83 -0.25 -5.09
C SER A 329 15.42 1.13 -4.81
N VAL A 330 14.71 2.22 -5.13
CA VAL A 330 15.22 3.60 -5.05
C VAL A 330 14.15 4.56 -4.54
N ILE A 331 14.45 5.28 -3.45
CA ILE A 331 13.66 6.42 -2.98
C ILE A 331 14.20 7.69 -3.65
N ASN A 332 13.45 8.25 -4.62
CA ASN A 332 13.82 9.50 -5.28
C ASN A 332 13.22 10.71 -4.56
N VAL A 333 14.06 11.49 -3.87
CA VAL A 333 13.66 12.71 -3.14
C VAL A 333 13.81 14.01 -3.96
N ALA A 334 14.14 13.93 -5.25
CA ALA A 334 14.30 15.11 -6.11
C ALA A 334 12.99 15.91 -6.25
N GLY A 335 13.12 17.23 -6.33
CA GLY A 335 12.02 18.14 -6.63
C GLY A 335 11.97 18.48 -8.12
N THR A 336 10.83 18.98 -8.57
CA THR A 336 10.65 19.46 -9.95
C THR A 336 11.59 20.61 -10.35
N ALA A 337 12.22 21.28 -9.37
CA ALA A 337 13.22 22.32 -9.58
C ALA A 337 14.69 21.84 -9.46
N ALA A 338 14.98 20.89 -8.55
CA ALA A 338 16.34 20.40 -8.27
C ALA A 338 16.34 19.17 -7.33
N ASN A 339 17.48 18.48 -7.23
CA ASN A 339 17.73 17.50 -6.16
C ASN A 339 17.63 18.15 -4.77
N ARG A 340 17.09 17.44 -3.78
CA ARG A 340 16.94 17.94 -2.40
C ARG A 340 18.07 17.44 -1.49
N THR A 341 18.55 18.29 -0.59
CA THR A 341 19.43 17.90 0.51
C THR A 341 18.62 17.27 1.64
N VAL A 342 18.97 16.05 2.04
CA VAL A 342 18.41 15.42 3.25
C VAL A 342 19.23 15.87 4.45
N THR A 343 18.59 16.53 5.42
CA THR A 343 19.25 17.05 6.64
C THR A 343 18.64 16.38 7.89
N GLY A 344 19.33 16.45 9.03
CA GLY A 344 18.92 15.76 10.26
C GLY A 344 19.26 14.26 10.32
N VAL A 345 19.98 13.73 9.33
CA VAL A 345 20.43 12.33 9.30
C VAL A 345 21.46 12.08 10.39
N ALA A 346 21.13 11.21 11.35
CA ALA A 346 22.05 10.73 12.38
C ALA A 346 23.26 9.99 11.77
N ALA A 347 24.34 9.81 12.54
CA ALA A 347 25.49 9.07 12.04
C ALA A 347 25.19 7.57 11.96
N GLY A 348 25.00 7.03 10.75
CA GLY A 348 24.71 5.61 10.52
C GLY A 348 25.87 4.69 10.92
N ALA A 349 25.61 3.44 11.29
CA ALA A 349 26.67 2.50 11.65
C ALA A 349 27.56 2.18 10.43
N VAL A 350 28.87 2.36 10.54
CA VAL A 350 29.82 2.00 9.47
C VAL A 350 30.33 0.57 9.70
N ARG A 351 29.60 -0.42 9.15
CA ARG A 351 29.92 -1.86 9.20
C ARG A 351 29.43 -2.54 7.91
N ALA A 352 30.02 -3.69 7.56
CA ALA A 352 29.78 -4.36 6.27
C ALA A 352 28.31 -4.73 5.97
N SER A 353 27.51 -4.97 7.01
CA SER A 353 26.07 -5.29 6.90
C SER A 353 25.14 -4.11 7.19
N SER A 354 25.67 -2.88 7.28
CA SER A 354 24.84 -1.71 7.57
C SER A 354 24.03 -1.26 6.35
N VAL A 355 22.78 -0.90 6.59
CA VAL A 355 21.89 -0.24 5.62
C VAL A 355 21.59 1.20 6.01
N ASP A 356 22.25 1.72 7.06
CA ASP A 356 22.06 3.07 7.57
C ASP A 356 22.63 4.10 6.58
N ALA A 357 21.91 5.21 6.38
CA ALA A 357 22.42 6.33 5.60
C ALA A 357 23.61 7.01 6.29
N VAL A 358 24.71 7.21 5.56
CA VAL A 358 25.87 7.96 6.06
C VAL A 358 25.67 9.46 5.89
N ASN A 359 26.00 10.25 6.91
CA ASN A 359 25.87 11.71 6.85
C ASN A 359 27.19 12.40 6.46
N GLY A 360 27.11 13.69 6.16
CA GLY A 360 28.27 14.49 5.73
C GLY A 360 29.41 14.54 6.75
N GLY A 361 29.11 14.45 8.06
CA GLY A 361 30.12 14.41 9.12
C GLY A 361 30.93 13.10 9.10
N GLN A 362 30.31 11.99 8.75
CA GLN A 362 30.99 10.70 8.61
C GLN A 362 31.86 10.65 7.36
N LEU A 363 31.34 11.14 6.22
CA LEU A 363 32.12 11.24 4.99
C LEU A 363 33.30 12.21 5.15
N TYR A 364 33.11 13.34 5.85
CA TYR A 364 34.18 14.25 6.23
C TYR A 364 35.19 13.60 7.18
N GLY A 365 34.74 12.79 8.15
CA GLY A 365 35.60 12.00 9.03
C GLY A 365 36.47 11.01 8.25
N THR A 366 35.90 10.30 7.28
CA THR A 366 36.64 9.41 6.36
C THR A 366 37.61 10.20 5.48
N ALA A 367 37.19 11.33 4.88
CA ALA A 367 38.06 12.18 4.08
C ALA A 367 39.22 12.76 4.91
N SER A 368 38.98 13.13 6.17
CA SER A 368 39.98 13.63 7.12
C SER A 368 40.95 12.53 7.55
N SER A 369 40.45 11.31 7.78
CA SER A 369 41.27 10.11 7.98
C SER A 369 42.20 9.86 6.78
N THR A 370 41.66 9.87 5.56
CA THR A 370 42.41 9.70 4.32
C THR A 370 43.42 10.82 4.09
N ALA A 371 43.08 12.08 4.37
CA ALA A 371 44.02 13.21 4.29
C ALA A 371 45.19 13.05 5.29
N ARG A 372 44.90 12.61 6.52
CA ARG A 372 45.94 12.31 7.52
C ARG A 372 46.81 11.10 7.12
N ALA A 373 46.22 10.07 6.51
CA ALA A 373 46.93 8.89 6.02
C ALA A 373 47.81 9.19 4.79
N LEU A 374 47.38 10.09 3.91
CA LEU A 374 48.20 10.60 2.80
C LEU A 374 49.36 11.47 3.28
N GLY A 375 49.26 12.12 4.43
CA GLY A 375 50.35 12.90 5.02
C GLY A 375 50.71 14.15 4.21
N GLY A 376 51.97 14.61 4.27
CA GLY A 376 52.47 15.72 3.46
C GLY A 376 51.72 17.05 3.60
N GLY A 377 50.97 17.26 4.69
CA GLY A 377 50.13 18.45 4.88
C GLY A 377 48.80 18.44 4.12
N SER A 378 48.33 17.29 3.62
CA SER A 378 46.99 17.15 3.03
C SER A 378 45.87 17.53 4.00
N ILE A 379 44.88 18.27 3.50
CA ILE A 379 43.67 18.68 4.22
C ILE A 379 42.41 18.35 3.41
N VAL A 380 41.25 18.30 4.09
CA VAL A 380 39.94 18.26 3.42
C VAL A 380 39.51 19.70 3.12
N LEU A 381 39.14 19.96 1.88
CA LEU A 381 38.66 21.25 1.38
C LEU A 381 37.15 21.41 1.64
N ALA A 382 36.63 22.62 1.45
CA ALA A 382 35.23 22.96 1.76
C ALA A 382 34.19 22.24 0.89
N ASP A 383 34.60 21.68 -0.26
CA ASP A 383 33.80 20.84 -1.15
C ASP A 383 33.90 19.33 -0.81
N GLY A 384 34.66 18.95 0.22
CA GLY A 384 34.90 17.57 0.62
C GLY A 384 36.06 16.87 -0.12
N SER A 385 36.70 17.52 -1.08
CA SER A 385 37.89 16.98 -1.76
C SER A 385 39.13 17.03 -0.86
N ILE A 386 40.14 16.20 -1.13
CA ILE A 386 41.41 16.16 -0.37
C ILE A 386 42.51 16.84 -1.18
N SER A 387 43.23 17.79 -0.60
CA SER A 387 44.37 18.45 -1.24
C SER A 387 45.55 17.48 -1.42
N ALA A 388 46.24 17.53 -2.56
CA ALA A 388 47.41 16.69 -2.82
C ALA A 388 48.50 16.81 -1.73
N PRO A 389 49.09 15.69 -1.27
CA PRO A 389 50.14 15.70 -0.24
C PRO A 389 51.43 16.30 -0.80
N LYS A 390 52.22 16.97 0.04
CA LYS A 390 53.53 17.52 -0.34
C LYS A 390 54.64 16.84 0.45
N PHE A 391 55.48 16.08 -0.22
CA PHE A 391 56.65 15.44 0.39
C PHE A 391 57.94 16.12 -0.09
N SER A 392 58.92 16.26 0.81
CA SER A 392 60.28 16.65 0.43
C SER A 392 61.17 15.42 0.44
N VAL A 393 61.68 15.04 -0.73
CA VAL A 393 62.56 13.88 -0.91
C VAL A 393 63.81 14.35 -1.66
N GLY A 394 64.97 14.25 -1.01
CA GLY A 394 66.26 14.64 -1.60
C GLY A 394 66.41 16.13 -1.94
N GLY A 395 65.58 17.02 -1.37
CA GLY A 395 65.56 18.45 -1.69
C GLY A 395 64.52 18.85 -2.76
N THR A 396 63.87 17.88 -3.41
CA THR A 396 62.78 18.12 -4.37
C THR A 396 61.42 17.97 -3.67
N THR A 397 60.44 18.80 -4.03
CA THR A 397 59.05 18.63 -3.58
C THR A 397 58.25 17.82 -4.58
N VAL A 398 57.58 16.76 -4.13
CA VAL A 398 56.73 15.87 -4.93
C VAL A 398 55.31 15.81 -4.37
N TYR A 399 54.33 15.55 -5.23
CA TYR A 399 52.90 15.78 -4.93
C TYR A 399 52.07 14.50 -4.83
N SER A 400 52.72 13.34 -4.86
CA SER A 400 52.10 12.04 -4.63
C SER A 400 53.05 11.07 -3.93
N VAL A 401 52.49 10.03 -3.29
CA VAL A 401 53.27 8.93 -2.70
C VAL A 401 54.02 8.17 -3.80
N ALA A 402 53.43 8.01 -4.99
CA ALA A 402 54.06 7.35 -6.13
C ALA A 402 55.34 8.08 -6.58
N GLU A 403 55.29 9.41 -6.79
CA GLU A 403 56.47 10.21 -7.13
C GLU A 403 57.55 10.17 -6.03
N ALA A 404 57.15 10.17 -4.76
CA ALA A 404 58.07 10.06 -3.62
C ALA A 404 58.79 8.69 -3.60
N VAL A 405 58.05 7.61 -3.86
CA VAL A 405 58.61 6.26 -3.95
C VAL A 405 59.51 6.13 -5.18
N THR A 406 59.11 6.60 -6.36
CA THR A 406 59.96 6.60 -7.57
C THR A 406 61.24 7.41 -7.37
N ASN A 407 61.21 8.53 -6.64
CA ASN A 407 62.41 9.29 -6.30
C ASN A 407 63.35 8.50 -5.36
N LEU A 408 62.81 7.83 -4.33
CA LEU A 408 63.58 6.96 -3.43
C LEU A 408 64.15 5.73 -4.17
N ASP A 409 63.40 5.15 -5.10
CA ASP A 409 63.78 3.99 -5.90
C ASP A 409 64.92 4.32 -6.88
N GLY A 410 64.83 5.47 -7.56
CA GLY A 410 65.92 6.00 -8.39
C GLY A 410 67.20 6.28 -7.58
N ARG A 411 67.08 6.78 -6.35
CA ARG A 411 68.23 6.95 -5.43
C ARG A 411 68.78 5.61 -4.90
N THR A 412 67.92 4.62 -4.68
CA THR A 412 68.32 3.27 -4.28
C THR A 412 69.10 2.59 -5.42
N THR A 413 68.68 2.80 -6.66
CA THR A 413 69.37 2.36 -7.87
C THR A 413 70.73 3.05 -8.03
N GLN A 414 70.83 4.36 -7.80
CA GLN A 414 72.11 5.09 -7.80
C GLN A 414 73.07 4.54 -6.75
N ASN A 415 72.61 4.40 -5.49
CA ASN A 415 73.43 3.86 -4.40
C ASN A 415 73.93 2.43 -4.71
N ALA A 416 73.13 1.60 -5.37
CA ALA A 416 73.54 0.26 -5.80
C ALA A 416 74.66 0.32 -6.86
N GLY A 417 74.60 1.29 -7.79
CA GLY A 417 75.68 1.58 -8.74
C GLY A 417 76.97 2.04 -8.05
N ASP A 418 76.85 2.98 -7.11
CA ASP A 418 78.00 3.50 -6.35
C ASP A 418 78.68 2.39 -5.52
N ILE A 419 77.90 1.47 -4.94
CA ILE A 419 78.42 0.29 -4.22
C ILE A 419 79.16 -0.67 -5.17
N ALA A 420 78.63 -0.91 -6.37
CA ALA A 420 79.28 -1.74 -7.38
C ALA A 420 80.62 -1.13 -7.87
N GLN A 421 80.69 0.20 -8.01
CA GLN A 421 81.91 0.90 -8.37
C GLN A 421 82.97 0.83 -7.26
N ASN A 422 82.59 1.08 -6.00
CA ASN A 422 83.48 0.92 -4.85
C ASN A 422 84.02 -0.54 -4.72
N ALA A 423 83.22 -1.56 -5.04
CA ALA A 423 83.68 -2.94 -5.07
C ALA A 423 84.72 -3.21 -6.17
N GLY A 424 84.60 -2.54 -7.32
CA GLY A 424 85.61 -2.57 -8.40
C GLY A 424 86.93 -1.92 -8.00
N ASP A 425 86.88 -0.75 -7.35
CA ASP A 425 88.07 -0.03 -6.89
C ASP A 425 88.83 -0.81 -5.78
N ILE A 426 88.11 -1.55 -4.92
CA ILE A 426 88.71 -2.46 -3.94
C ILE A 426 89.46 -3.62 -4.62
N ALA A 427 88.93 -4.17 -5.72
CA ALA A 427 89.58 -5.24 -6.47
C ALA A 427 90.84 -4.77 -7.23
N LEU A 428 90.83 -3.53 -7.73
CA LEU A 428 92.02 -2.89 -8.32
C LEU A 428 93.11 -2.67 -7.26
N ASN A 429 92.75 -2.11 -6.10
CA ASN A 429 93.69 -1.92 -4.99
C ASN A 429 94.32 -3.24 -4.50
N ALA A 430 93.54 -4.32 -4.43
CA ALA A 430 94.07 -5.65 -4.09
C ALA A 430 95.08 -6.17 -5.13
N THR A 431 94.89 -5.84 -6.42
CA THR A 431 95.79 -6.22 -7.51
C THR A 431 97.12 -5.45 -7.46
N ASP A 432 97.08 -4.15 -7.14
CA ASP A 432 98.30 -3.33 -7.02
C ASP A 432 99.10 -3.64 -5.74
N ILE A 433 98.43 -4.02 -4.65
CA ILE A 433 99.11 -4.55 -3.45
C ILE A 433 99.88 -5.84 -3.79
N ALA A 434 99.30 -6.75 -4.57
CA ALA A 434 99.99 -7.98 -5.01
C ALA A 434 101.23 -7.71 -5.87
N LYS A 435 101.17 -6.72 -6.79
CA LYS A 435 102.35 -6.27 -7.55
C LYS A 435 103.44 -5.69 -6.67
N ASN A 436 103.08 -4.84 -5.70
CA ASN A 436 104.04 -4.23 -4.80
C ASN A 436 104.76 -5.27 -3.92
N THR A 437 104.06 -6.32 -3.48
CA THR A 437 104.67 -7.46 -2.78
C THR A 437 105.72 -8.15 -3.64
N SER A 438 105.41 -8.48 -4.90
CA SER A 438 106.37 -9.13 -5.82
C SER A 438 107.61 -8.28 -6.13
N ASN A 439 107.45 -6.95 -6.24
CA ASN A 439 108.57 -6.02 -6.42
C ASN A 439 109.51 -5.99 -5.19
N ILE A 440 108.96 -6.16 -3.97
CA ILE A 440 109.75 -6.20 -2.73
C ILE A 440 110.58 -7.50 -2.65
N GLU A 441 110.01 -8.63 -3.05
CA GLU A 441 110.71 -9.93 -3.11
C GLU A 441 111.88 -9.93 -4.12
N GLN A 442 111.73 -9.27 -5.27
CA GLN A 442 112.83 -9.10 -6.24
C GLN A 442 113.94 -8.22 -5.69
N ASN A 443 113.61 -7.08 -5.07
CA ASN A 443 114.61 -6.18 -4.49
C ASN A 443 115.42 -6.84 -3.36
N ALA A 444 114.77 -7.64 -2.51
CA ALA A 444 115.46 -8.43 -1.49
C ALA A 444 116.48 -9.42 -2.10
N SER A 445 116.10 -10.06 -3.21
CA SER A 445 116.95 -11.03 -3.92
C SER A 445 118.19 -10.37 -4.54
N SER A 446 118.06 -9.17 -5.12
CA SER A 446 119.21 -8.42 -5.69
C SER A 446 120.21 -7.96 -4.62
N ILE A 447 119.73 -7.57 -3.43
CA ILE A 447 120.61 -7.12 -2.34
C ILE A 447 121.48 -8.27 -1.81
N MET A 448 120.90 -9.46 -1.61
CA MET A 448 121.65 -10.65 -1.16
C MET A 448 122.75 -11.06 -2.15
N SER A 449 122.53 -10.90 -3.46
CA SER A 449 123.54 -11.19 -4.50
C SER A 449 124.80 -10.33 -4.36
N VAL A 450 124.63 -9.01 -4.20
CA VAL A 450 125.75 -8.06 -4.02
C VAL A 450 126.49 -8.30 -2.70
N GLN A 451 125.77 -8.71 -1.65
CA GLN A 451 126.33 -8.96 -0.32
C GLN A 451 127.22 -10.21 -0.28
N ASN A 452 126.90 -11.25 -1.06
CA ASN A 452 127.75 -12.43 -1.23
C ASN A 452 129.04 -12.11 -2.01
N GLN A 453 128.94 -11.36 -3.12
CA GLN A 453 130.10 -10.98 -3.95
C GLN A 453 131.16 -10.18 -3.17
N LEU A 454 130.73 -9.31 -2.24
CA LEU A 454 131.64 -8.57 -1.37
C LEU A 454 132.33 -9.45 -0.31
N SER A 455 131.64 -10.51 0.15
CA SER A 455 132.14 -11.43 1.17
C SER A 455 133.12 -12.47 0.61
N GLU A 456 133.01 -12.78 -0.69
CA GLU A 456 133.86 -13.72 -1.43
C GLU A 456 135.06 -13.06 -2.12
N GLY A 457 135.19 -11.73 -2.03
CA GLY A 457 136.36 -10.99 -2.52
C GLY A 457 136.45 -10.77 -4.03
N THR A 458 135.34 -10.94 -4.77
CA THR A 458 135.30 -10.86 -6.24
C THR A 458 135.07 -9.45 -6.80
N VAL A 459 134.93 -8.43 -5.94
CA VAL A 459 134.79 -7.00 -6.31
C VAL A 459 135.56 -6.11 -5.31
N GLY A 460 136.48 -5.26 -5.78
CA GLY A 460 137.23 -4.32 -4.92
C GLY A 460 138.47 -3.65 -5.57
N LEU A 461 139.19 -2.80 -4.82
CA LEU A 461 140.46 -2.17 -5.26
C LEU A 461 141.73 -3.01 -4.94
N VAL A 462 141.60 -3.98 -4.03
CA VAL A 462 142.59 -5.04 -3.83
C VAL A 462 141.86 -6.33 -4.13
N GLN A 463 142.31 -7.06 -5.16
CA GLN A 463 141.63 -8.25 -5.67
C GLN A 463 142.62 -9.41 -5.68
N GLN A 464 142.18 -10.57 -5.20
CA GLN A 464 142.90 -11.83 -5.40
C GLN A 464 142.37 -12.48 -6.69
N ASP A 465 143.25 -12.74 -7.66
CA ASP A 465 142.84 -13.48 -8.86
C ASP A 465 142.36 -14.88 -8.47
N ALA A 466 141.15 -15.24 -8.91
CA ALA A 466 140.51 -16.50 -8.53
C ALA A 466 141.25 -17.74 -9.05
N THR A 467 142.14 -17.58 -10.04
CA THR A 467 142.87 -18.65 -10.73
C THR A 467 144.34 -18.70 -10.31
N SER A 468 145.05 -17.56 -10.27
CA SER A 468 146.49 -17.51 -9.94
C SER A 468 146.78 -17.28 -8.45
N ARG A 469 145.79 -16.86 -7.65
CA ARG A 469 145.91 -16.41 -6.25
C ARG A 469 146.75 -15.13 -6.05
N ASP A 470 147.21 -14.48 -7.12
CA ASP A 470 147.98 -13.23 -7.02
C ASP A 470 147.15 -12.11 -6.38
N ILE A 471 147.74 -11.37 -5.46
CA ILE A 471 147.13 -10.18 -4.87
C ILE A 471 147.48 -8.98 -5.75
N THR A 472 146.48 -8.47 -6.46
CA THR A 472 146.61 -7.28 -7.31
C THR A 472 146.05 -6.06 -6.61
N VAL A 473 146.71 -4.91 -6.77
CA VAL A 473 146.28 -3.63 -6.20
C VAL A 473 146.02 -2.67 -7.35
N ALA A 474 144.78 -2.22 -7.50
CA ALA A 474 144.33 -1.25 -8.52
C ALA A 474 144.68 -1.62 -9.98
N LYS A 475 144.74 -2.91 -10.35
CA LYS A 475 145.24 -3.36 -11.66
C LYS A 475 144.47 -2.80 -12.87
N ASP A 476 143.19 -2.50 -12.69
CA ASP A 476 142.28 -2.00 -13.72
C ASP A 476 141.93 -0.51 -13.52
N ALA A 477 142.79 0.26 -12.85
CA ALA A 477 142.65 1.71 -12.65
C ALA A 477 143.96 2.44 -12.96
N ASP A 478 143.89 3.51 -13.78
CA ASP A 478 145.09 4.20 -14.30
C ASP A 478 145.88 4.97 -13.23
N GLY A 479 147.19 4.71 -13.15
CA GLY A 479 148.14 5.46 -12.31
C GLY A 479 149.57 4.90 -12.36
N SER A 480 150.60 5.74 -12.21
CA SER A 480 152.01 5.36 -12.44
C SER A 480 152.89 5.26 -11.18
N VAL A 481 152.36 5.47 -9.98
CA VAL A 481 153.13 5.47 -8.71
C VAL A 481 152.33 4.82 -7.58
N ILE A 482 152.94 3.90 -6.83
CA ILE A 482 152.41 3.38 -5.56
C ILE A 482 153.13 4.08 -4.39
N ASN A 483 152.40 4.86 -3.60
CA ASN A 483 152.95 5.58 -2.45
C ASN A 483 152.71 4.79 -1.14
N VAL A 484 153.79 4.24 -0.57
CA VAL A 484 153.76 3.47 0.70
C VAL A 484 154.24 4.29 1.92
N ALA A 485 154.29 5.62 1.82
CA ALA A 485 154.58 6.49 2.96
C ALA A 485 153.40 6.53 3.96
N GLY A 486 153.69 6.82 5.22
CA GLY A 486 152.68 7.03 6.26
C GLY A 486 153.11 8.17 7.18
N THR A 487 152.28 8.50 8.17
CA THR A 487 152.48 9.65 9.07
C THR A 487 153.78 9.61 9.91
N ALA A 488 154.52 8.50 9.90
CA ALA A 488 155.83 8.34 10.53
C ALA A 488 157.04 8.44 9.56
N GLY A 489 156.82 8.75 8.28
CA GLY A 489 157.89 8.93 7.27
C GLY A 489 158.15 7.72 6.36
N ASN A 490 159.31 7.73 5.69
CA ASN A 490 159.71 6.69 4.73
C ASN A 490 159.96 5.35 5.43
N ARG A 491 159.44 4.27 4.84
CA ARG A 491 159.58 2.91 5.36
C ARG A 491 160.77 2.19 4.71
N THR A 492 161.54 1.44 5.50
CA THR A 492 162.58 0.54 5.00
C THR A 492 161.93 -0.70 4.39
N VAL A 493 162.38 -1.11 3.19
CA VAL A 493 161.96 -2.38 2.58
C VAL A 493 162.96 -3.46 2.96
N THR A 494 162.58 -4.32 3.91
CA THR A 494 163.37 -5.48 4.35
C THR A 494 162.89 -6.75 3.65
N GLY A 495 163.82 -7.66 3.30
CA GLY A 495 163.48 -8.90 2.58
C GLY A 495 163.73 -8.85 1.07
N VAL A 496 164.48 -7.86 0.57
CA VAL A 496 164.90 -7.80 -0.84
C VAL A 496 165.97 -8.86 -1.08
N ALA A 497 165.61 -9.93 -1.81
CA ALA A 497 166.54 -10.96 -2.25
C ALA A 497 167.57 -10.39 -3.27
N ALA A 498 168.70 -11.08 -3.46
CA ALA A 498 169.77 -10.60 -4.31
C ALA A 498 169.32 -10.41 -5.77
N GLY A 499 169.28 -9.17 -6.26
CA GLY A 499 168.94 -8.85 -7.63
C GLY A 499 169.90 -9.47 -8.66
N ALA A 500 169.38 -9.76 -9.84
CA ALA A 500 170.17 -10.37 -10.91
C ALA A 500 171.16 -9.37 -11.52
N VAL A 501 172.46 -9.66 -11.44
CA VAL A 501 173.49 -8.93 -12.22
C VAL A 501 173.40 -9.36 -13.69
N ARG A 502 172.36 -8.89 -14.41
CA ARG A 502 172.05 -9.25 -15.82
C ARG A 502 171.46 -8.06 -16.58
N ALA A 503 171.70 -8.01 -17.88
CA ALA A 503 171.54 -6.82 -18.74
C ALA A 503 170.11 -6.27 -18.92
N SER A 504 169.07 -6.99 -18.50
CA SER A 504 167.65 -6.57 -18.57
C SER A 504 166.97 -6.55 -17.21
N SER A 505 167.73 -6.65 -16.11
CA SER A 505 167.18 -6.69 -14.75
C SER A 505 166.75 -5.29 -14.30
N VAL A 506 165.58 -5.23 -13.66
CA VAL A 506 165.09 -4.08 -12.88
C VAL A 506 165.12 -4.39 -11.36
N ASP A 507 165.87 -5.43 -10.97
CA ASP A 507 166.02 -5.87 -9.59
C ASP A 507 167.08 -5.05 -8.83
N ALA A 508 166.98 -4.97 -7.51
CA ALA A 508 167.98 -4.30 -6.67
C ALA A 508 169.13 -5.26 -6.28
N VAL A 509 170.38 -4.90 -6.61
CA VAL A 509 171.60 -5.68 -6.34
C VAL A 509 172.24 -5.34 -4.98
N ASN A 510 173.04 -6.25 -4.42
CA ASN A 510 173.70 -6.12 -3.11
C ASN A 510 175.24 -6.17 -3.17
N GLY A 511 175.89 -5.74 -2.08
CA GLY A 511 177.34 -5.50 -2.03
C GLY A 511 178.27 -6.73 -2.13
N GLY A 512 177.74 -7.96 -2.00
CA GLY A 512 178.56 -9.18 -2.09
C GLY A 512 178.90 -9.61 -3.53
N GLN A 513 178.19 -9.07 -4.53
CA GLN A 513 178.15 -9.60 -5.89
C GLN A 513 179.32 -9.17 -6.81
N LEU A 514 180.34 -8.44 -6.30
CA LEU A 514 181.33 -7.76 -7.17
C LEU A 514 182.81 -8.16 -7.01
N TYR A 515 183.29 -8.56 -5.82
CA TYR A 515 184.74 -8.81 -5.61
C TYR A 515 185.22 -10.22 -6.01
N GLY A 516 184.34 -11.23 -5.97
CA GLY A 516 184.70 -12.63 -6.30
C GLY A 516 184.97 -12.89 -7.80
N THR A 517 184.58 -11.95 -8.67
CA THR A 517 184.53 -12.10 -10.13
C THR A 517 185.91 -12.15 -10.82
N ALA A 518 187.00 -11.85 -10.11
CA ALA A 518 188.26 -11.43 -10.75
C ALA A 518 189.50 -12.32 -10.53
N SER A 519 189.58 -13.19 -9.51
CA SER A 519 190.85 -13.89 -9.18
C SER A 519 190.90 -15.37 -9.62
N SER A 520 189.74 -16.03 -9.73
CA SER A 520 189.62 -17.47 -10.02
C SER A 520 189.87 -17.81 -11.49
N THR A 521 189.49 -16.92 -12.42
CA THR A 521 189.43 -17.21 -13.86
C THR A 521 190.80 -17.55 -14.49
N ALA A 522 191.94 -17.41 -13.80
CA ALA A 522 193.28 -17.49 -14.39
C ALA A 522 194.01 -18.82 -14.26
N ARG A 523 194.28 -19.27 -13.03
CA ARG A 523 195.12 -20.45 -12.79
C ARG A 523 194.49 -21.73 -13.34
N ALA A 524 193.16 -21.75 -13.48
CA ALA A 524 192.40 -22.84 -14.09
C ALA A 524 192.38 -22.78 -15.63
N LEU A 525 192.72 -21.65 -16.25
CA LEU A 525 193.00 -21.52 -17.69
C LEU A 525 194.41 -22.08 -18.02
N GLY A 526 194.74 -23.23 -17.42
CA GLY A 526 196.03 -23.94 -17.41
C GLY A 526 196.46 -24.63 -18.70
N GLY A 527 196.17 -24.03 -19.85
CA GLY A 527 197.04 -24.11 -21.04
C GLY A 527 198.09 -22.98 -21.05
N GLY A 528 198.03 -22.05 -20.08
CA GLY A 528 199.08 -21.06 -19.75
C GLY A 528 198.55 -19.65 -19.41
N SER A 529 197.92 -19.40 -18.24
CA SER A 529 197.23 -18.10 -17.95
C SER A 529 197.24 -17.59 -16.48
N ILE A 530 197.08 -16.27 -16.27
CA ILE A 530 197.39 -15.49 -15.02
C ILE A 530 196.44 -14.27 -14.71
N VAL A 531 196.48 -13.66 -13.50
CA VAL A 531 195.61 -12.54 -12.98
C VAL A 531 196.35 -11.21 -12.79
N LEU A 532 195.65 -10.08 -12.95
CA LEU A 532 196.13 -8.70 -12.74
C LEU A 532 195.43 -7.94 -11.60
N ALA A 533 196.11 -6.92 -11.05
CA ALA A 533 195.71 -6.18 -9.83
C ALA A 533 194.51 -5.21 -10.00
N ASP A 534 194.00 -5.07 -11.23
CA ASP A 534 192.77 -4.34 -11.58
C ASP A 534 191.54 -5.26 -11.70
N GLY A 535 191.76 -6.57 -11.82
CA GLY A 535 190.75 -7.61 -11.90
C GLY A 535 190.61 -8.39 -13.23
N SER A 536 191.67 -8.55 -14.04
CA SER A 536 191.62 -9.12 -15.42
C SER A 536 192.64 -10.27 -15.75
N ILE A 537 192.39 -11.11 -16.81
CA ILE A 537 192.97 -12.49 -17.01
C ILE A 537 193.11 -13.01 -18.52
N SER A 538 193.99 -14.00 -18.84
CA SER A 538 194.33 -14.62 -20.20
C SER A 538 193.90 -16.11 -20.50
N ALA A 539 194.19 -16.77 -21.68
CA ALA A 539 193.53 -18.05 -22.20
C ALA A 539 194.35 -19.30 -22.77
N PRO A 540 193.77 -20.55 -22.96
CA PRO A 540 194.43 -21.92 -23.11
C PRO A 540 194.12 -22.90 -24.34
N LYS A 541 194.51 -24.23 -24.34
CA LYS A 541 194.25 -25.32 -25.39
C LYS A 541 194.37 -26.85 -25.02
N PHE A 542 193.45 -27.77 -25.45
CA PHE A 542 193.38 -29.26 -25.17
C PHE A 542 192.60 -30.15 -26.22
N SER A 543 192.39 -31.47 -25.97
CA SER A 543 191.51 -32.39 -26.76
C SER A 543 190.97 -33.58 -25.94
N VAL A 544 189.64 -33.78 -25.88
CA VAL A 544 188.97 -34.85 -25.09
C VAL A 544 187.64 -35.28 -25.74
N GLY A 545 187.34 -36.59 -25.77
CA GLY A 545 186.01 -37.14 -26.09
C GLY A 545 185.60 -37.14 -27.58
N GLY A 546 186.46 -36.67 -28.48
CA GLY A 546 186.18 -36.55 -29.92
C GLY A 546 186.20 -35.11 -30.44
N THR A 547 186.53 -34.12 -29.59
CA THR A 547 186.60 -32.71 -29.99
C THR A 547 187.89 -32.04 -29.47
N THR A 548 188.54 -31.27 -30.34
CA THR A 548 189.68 -30.39 -29.99
C THR A 548 189.16 -29.07 -29.45
N VAL A 549 189.73 -28.59 -28.36
CA VAL A 549 189.17 -27.51 -27.55
C VAL A 549 190.22 -26.50 -27.11
N TYR A 550 189.79 -25.29 -26.75
CA TYR A 550 190.66 -24.14 -26.56
C TYR A 550 190.64 -23.66 -25.09
N SER A 551 190.44 -24.59 -24.14
CA SER A 551 190.55 -24.33 -22.70
C SER A 551 190.67 -25.61 -21.86
N VAL A 552 191.29 -25.55 -20.66
CA VAL A 552 191.29 -26.69 -19.70
C VAL A 552 189.86 -27.04 -19.34
N ALA A 553 189.03 -26.01 -19.17
CA ALA A 553 187.61 -26.13 -18.89
C ALA A 553 186.95 -27.07 -19.89
N GLU A 554 187.06 -26.86 -21.20
CA GLU A 554 186.40 -27.73 -22.18
C GLU A 554 186.89 -29.19 -22.17
N ALA A 555 188.17 -29.45 -21.86
CA ALA A 555 188.71 -30.81 -21.82
C ALA A 555 188.39 -31.56 -20.53
N VAL A 556 188.62 -30.93 -19.38
CA VAL A 556 188.38 -31.55 -18.08
C VAL A 556 186.89 -31.56 -17.73
N THR A 557 186.09 -30.53 -18.09
CA THR A 557 184.62 -30.59 -17.94
C THR A 557 184.01 -31.78 -18.66
N ASN A 558 184.58 -32.22 -19.80
CA ASN A 558 184.06 -33.37 -20.53
C ASN A 558 184.20 -34.71 -19.76
N LEU A 559 185.32 -34.91 -19.05
CA LEU A 559 185.59 -36.11 -18.25
C LEU A 559 185.10 -36.00 -16.79
N ASP A 560 185.32 -34.85 -16.16
CA ASP A 560 184.98 -34.57 -14.76
C ASP A 560 183.50 -34.26 -14.58
N GLY A 561 182.86 -33.53 -15.51
CA GLY A 561 181.41 -33.28 -15.46
C GLY A 561 180.58 -34.57 -15.43
N ARG A 562 181.06 -35.63 -16.11
CA ARG A 562 180.43 -36.96 -16.08
C ARG A 562 180.64 -37.72 -14.77
N THR A 563 181.78 -37.53 -14.12
CA THR A 563 182.12 -38.22 -12.87
C THR A 563 181.51 -37.50 -11.66
N THR A 564 181.47 -36.17 -11.71
CA THR A 564 180.84 -35.30 -10.72
C THR A 564 179.31 -35.38 -10.75
N GLN A 565 178.66 -35.41 -11.91
CA GLN A 565 177.19 -35.62 -12.00
C GLN A 565 176.77 -36.91 -11.29
N ASN A 566 177.38 -38.05 -11.66
CA ASN A 566 177.08 -39.35 -11.05
C ASN A 566 177.37 -39.41 -9.55
N THR A 567 178.29 -38.59 -9.04
CA THR A 567 178.60 -38.52 -7.60
C THR A 567 177.64 -37.59 -6.85
N GLY A 568 177.19 -36.51 -7.49
CA GLY A 568 176.23 -35.54 -6.96
C GLY A 568 174.81 -36.09 -6.88
N ASP A 569 174.34 -36.80 -7.91
CA ASP A 569 173.01 -37.42 -7.93
C ASP A 569 172.87 -38.44 -6.78
N ILE A 570 173.94 -39.15 -6.44
CA ILE A 570 173.98 -40.08 -5.28
C ILE A 570 173.87 -39.31 -3.95
N ALA A 571 174.49 -38.14 -3.83
CA ALA A 571 174.41 -37.30 -2.63
C ALA A 571 173.02 -36.64 -2.46
N GLN A 572 172.38 -36.23 -3.56
CA GLN A 572 171.04 -35.65 -3.53
C GLN A 572 169.98 -36.70 -3.14
N ASN A 573 170.04 -37.90 -3.73
CA ASN A 573 169.19 -39.03 -3.33
C ASN A 573 169.32 -39.38 -1.83
N ALA A 574 170.53 -39.27 -1.25
CA ALA A 574 170.73 -39.49 0.18
C ALA A 574 170.08 -38.39 1.06
N GLY A 575 170.01 -37.14 0.55
CA GLY A 575 169.30 -36.03 1.21
C GLY A 575 167.78 -36.18 1.14
N ASP A 576 167.24 -36.56 -0.02
CA ASP A 576 165.80 -36.78 -0.20
C ASP A 576 165.30 -37.96 0.65
N ILE A 577 166.12 -38.99 0.88
CA ILE A 577 165.82 -40.08 1.83
C ILE A 577 165.72 -39.56 3.28
N ALA A 578 166.53 -38.57 3.67
CA ALA A 578 166.48 -37.97 5.01
C ALA A 578 165.24 -37.06 5.21
N LEU A 579 164.81 -36.35 4.16
CA LEU A 579 163.54 -35.61 4.16
C LEU A 579 162.34 -36.55 4.28
N ASN A 580 162.29 -37.61 3.46
CA ASN A 580 161.23 -38.63 3.54
C ASN A 580 161.15 -39.29 4.93
N ALA A 581 162.28 -39.54 5.60
CA ALA A 581 162.29 -40.05 6.97
C ALA A 581 161.66 -39.07 7.98
N THR A 582 161.80 -37.77 7.75
CA THR A 582 161.19 -36.70 8.57
C THR A 582 159.68 -36.61 8.34
N ASP A 583 159.23 -36.68 7.09
CA ASP A 583 157.81 -36.68 6.73
C ASP A 583 157.07 -37.92 7.25
N ILE A 584 157.72 -39.09 7.23
CA ILE A 584 157.18 -40.33 7.82
C ILE A 584 157.01 -40.19 9.34
N ALA A 585 157.95 -39.54 10.04
CA ALA A 585 157.82 -39.26 11.47
C ALA A 585 156.65 -38.28 11.76
N MET A 586 156.47 -37.26 10.93
CA MET A 586 155.36 -36.31 11.05
C MET A 586 154.00 -36.98 10.79
N ASN A 587 153.90 -37.81 9.76
CA ASN A 587 152.70 -38.60 9.46
C ASN A 587 152.35 -39.58 10.59
N THR A 588 153.35 -40.18 11.24
CA THR A 588 153.15 -41.03 12.43
C THR A 588 152.51 -40.24 13.58
N SER A 589 152.92 -38.98 13.80
CA SER A 589 152.31 -38.09 14.81
C SER A 589 150.87 -37.71 14.46
N ASN A 590 150.60 -37.38 13.20
CA ASN A 590 149.25 -37.04 12.72
C ASN A 590 148.26 -38.20 12.87
N ILE A 591 148.71 -39.44 12.60
CA ILE A 591 147.90 -40.66 12.79
C ILE A 591 147.54 -40.86 14.28
N ALA A 592 148.46 -40.58 15.21
CA ALA A 592 148.19 -40.68 16.64
C ALA A 592 147.17 -39.62 17.14
N GLN A 593 147.21 -38.40 16.58
CA GLN A 593 146.18 -37.39 16.86
C GLN A 593 144.81 -37.80 16.30
N ASN A 594 144.75 -38.32 15.06
CA ASN A 594 143.50 -38.78 14.47
C ASN A 594 142.84 -39.91 15.28
N ALA A 595 143.62 -40.86 15.80
CA ALA A 595 143.12 -41.90 16.69
C ALA A 595 142.46 -41.31 17.96
N SER A 596 143.08 -40.28 18.54
CA SER A 596 142.56 -39.58 19.73
C SER A 596 141.25 -38.82 19.44
N SER A 597 141.18 -38.12 18.31
CA SER A 597 139.97 -37.40 17.86
C SER A 597 138.81 -38.36 17.59
N ILE A 598 139.07 -39.52 16.98
CA ILE A 598 138.06 -40.56 16.74
C ILE A 598 137.49 -41.07 18.07
N THR A 599 138.33 -41.34 19.07
CA THR A 599 137.88 -41.74 20.42
C THR A 599 136.99 -40.66 21.07
N SER A 600 137.33 -39.38 20.92
CA SER A 600 136.52 -38.27 21.44
C SER A 600 135.12 -38.23 20.81
N VAL A 601 135.04 -38.36 19.48
CA VAL A 601 133.76 -38.39 18.75
C VAL A 601 132.92 -39.61 19.12
N GLN A 602 133.55 -40.79 19.33
CA GLN A 602 132.86 -41.99 19.80
C GLN A 602 132.25 -41.82 21.20
N ASN A 603 132.95 -41.15 22.12
CA ASN A 603 132.41 -40.85 23.45
C ASN A 603 131.20 -39.89 23.36
N GLN A 604 131.33 -38.80 22.60
CA GLN A 604 130.24 -37.83 22.42
C GLN A 604 128.97 -38.43 21.78
N LEU A 605 129.14 -39.38 20.85
CA LEU A 605 128.04 -40.16 20.27
C LEU A 605 127.41 -41.13 21.28
N SER A 606 128.22 -41.73 22.16
CA SER A 606 127.75 -42.65 23.21
C SER A 606 127.02 -41.93 24.35
N GLU A 607 127.39 -40.68 24.62
CA GLU A 607 126.80 -39.81 25.64
C GLU A 607 125.60 -39.00 25.12
N GLY A 608 125.29 -39.07 23.81
CA GLY A 608 124.15 -38.37 23.19
C GLY A 608 124.33 -36.86 23.05
N THR A 609 125.56 -36.36 23.18
CA THR A 609 125.91 -34.93 23.08
C THR A 609 126.23 -34.48 21.65
N VAL A 610 126.30 -35.41 20.68
CA VAL A 610 126.43 -35.11 19.26
C VAL A 610 125.67 -36.15 18.42
N GLY A 611 124.93 -35.72 17.39
CA GLY A 611 124.15 -36.60 16.51
C GLY A 611 122.82 -35.99 16.06
N LEU A 612 121.97 -36.80 15.42
CA LEU A 612 120.61 -36.39 15.02
C LEU A 612 119.56 -36.56 16.13
N VAL A 613 119.86 -37.34 17.18
CA VAL A 613 119.04 -37.41 18.40
C VAL A 613 119.95 -36.97 19.52
N GLN A 614 119.67 -35.80 20.09
CA GLN A 614 120.49 -35.18 21.13
C GLN A 614 119.63 -34.96 22.36
N GLN A 615 120.14 -35.33 23.53
CA GLN A 615 119.56 -34.89 24.79
C GLN A 615 120.20 -33.56 25.20
N ASP A 616 119.40 -32.53 25.44
CA ASP A 616 119.91 -31.30 26.05
C ASP A 616 120.44 -31.60 27.46
N ALA A 617 121.66 -31.18 27.74
CA ALA A 617 122.34 -31.48 29.00
C ALA A 617 121.70 -30.79 30.23
N THR A 618 120.80 -29.83 30.04
CA THR A 618 120.19 -29.02 31.10
C THR A 618 118.70 -29.31 31.26
N SER A 619 117.91 -29.21 30.20
CA SER A 619 116.46 -29.49 30.24
C SER A 619 116.13 -30.98 30.19
N ARG A 620 117.07 -31.81 29.71
CA ARG A 620 116.91 -33.25 29.43
C ARG A 620 115.92 -33.57 28.31
N ASP A 621 115.47 -32.56 27.58
CA ASP A 621 114.67 -32.73 26.36
C ASP A 621 115.43 -33.55 25.34
N ILE A 622 114.78 -34.59 24.82
CA ILE A 622 115.30 -35.35 23.68
C ILE A 622 114.83 -34.64 22.41
N THR A 623 115.77 -33.99 21.75
CA THR A 623 115.53 -33.26 20.51
C THR A 623 115.94 -34.13 19.32
N VAL A 624 115.11 -34.15 18.29
CA VAL A 624 115.36 -34.92 17.06
C VAL A 624 115.58 -33.91 15.94
N ALA A 625 116.81 -33.88 15.42
CA ALA A 625 117.26 -33.05 14.30
C ALA A 625 117.02 -31.54 14.45
N LYS A 626 117.02 -30.99 15.69
CA LYS A 626 116.68 -29.57 15.94
C LYS A 626 117.57 -28.54 15.20
N ASP A 627 118.81 -28.91 14.89
CA ASP A 627 119.80 -28.06 14.22
C ASP A 627 119.98 -28.43 12.73
N ALA A 628 119.02 -29.16 12.16
CA ALA A 628 119.00 -29.55 10.75
C ALA A 628 117.65 -29.20 10.11
N ASP A 629 117.67 -28.74 8.85
CA ASP A 629 116.47 -28.30 8.15
C ASP A 629 115.50 -29.44 7.84
N GLY A 630 114.20 -29.20 8.07
CA GLY A 630 113.12 -30.13 7.71
C GLY A 630 111.83 -29.84 8.46
N SER A 631 110.67 -30.05 7.82
CA SER A 631 109.35 -29.76 8.40
C SER A 631 108.59 -31.00 8.92
N ALA A 632 109.18 -32.19 8.85
CA ALA A 632 108.52 -33.45 9.23
C ALA A 632 109.48 -34.48 9.83
N ILE A 633 109.05 -35.16 10.89
CA ILE A 633 109.75 -36.30 11.49
C ILE A 633 109.05 -37.59 11.05
N ASN A 634 109.74 -38.43 10.26
CA ASN A 634 109.21 -39.73 9.85
C ASN A 634 109.67 -40.85 10.80
N VAL A 635 108.73 -41.38 11.60
CA VAL A 635 108.97 -42.49 12.55
C VAL A 635 108.61 -43.88 12.01
N ALA A 636 108.35 -44.03 10.71
CA ALA A 636 108.08 -45.34 10.10
C ALA A 636 109.34 -46.24 10.05
N GLY A 637 109.13 -47.55 10.01
CA GLY A 637 110.20 -48.56 9.89
C GLY A 637 109.97 -49.52 8.73
N THR A 638 110.86 -50.49 8.55
CA THR A 638 110.74 -51.54 7.53
C THR A 638 109.52 -52.46 7.72
N ALA A 639 108.93 -52.46 8.92
CA ALA A 639 107.65 -53.12 9.24
C ALA A 639 106.42 -52.19 9.15
N GLY A 640 106.58 -50.96 8.65
CA GLY A 640 105.50 -49.96 8.53
C GLY A 640 105.50 -48.87 9.61
N ASN A 641 104.36 -48.18 9.76
CA ASN A 641 104.17 -47.09 10.72
C ASN A 641 104.28 -47.59 12.17
N ARG A 642 104.89 -46.80 13.04
CA ARG A 642 105.05 -47.13 14.47
C ARG A 642 103.99 -46.45 15.33
N THR A 643 103.50 -47.15 16.37
CA THR A 643 102.66 -46.56 17.41
C THR A 643 103.51 -45.66 18.31
N VAL A 644 103.20 -44.37 18.36
CA VAL A 644 103.79 -43.46 19.35
C VAL A 644 102.97 -43.55 20.64
N THR A 645 103.59 -44.04 21.72
CA THR A 645 102.94 -44.20 23.03
C THR A 645 103.61 -43.30 24.07
N GLY A 646 102.91 -42.98 25.17
CA GLY A 646 103.39 -42.02 26.18
C GLY A 646 103.09 -40.55 25.88
N VAL A 647 102.31 -40.25 24.83
CA VAL A 647 101.93 -38.88 24.45
C VAL A 647 100.93 -38.30 25.47
N ALA A 648 101.35 -37.25 26.19
CA ALA A 648 100.49 -36.48 27.08
C ALA A 648 99.31 -35.83 26.31
N ALA A 649 98.25 -35.45 27.01
CA ALA A 649 97.09 -34.82 26.35
C ALA A 649 97.44 -33.39 25.91
N GLY A 650 97.65 -33.17 24.61
CA GLY A 650 97.98 -31.86 24.04
C GLY A 650 96.88 -30.81 24.21
N ALA A 651 97.22 -29.52 24.23
CA ALA A 651 96.23 -28.46 24.38
C ALA A 651 95.30 -28.39 23.15
N VAL A 652 93.99 -28.58 23.34
CA VAL A 652 93.01 -28.44 22.24
C VAL A 652 92.58 -26.98 22.11
N ARG A 653 93.38 -26.19 21.38
CA ARG A 653 93.15 -24.76 21.09
C ARG A 653 93.65 -24.42 19.69
N ALA A 654 93.10 -23.39 19.04
CA ALA A 654 93.36 -23.08 17.63
C ALA A 654 94.84 -22.79 17.27
N SER A 655 95.67 -22.38 18.24
CA SER A 655 97.10 -22.09 18.07
C SER A 655 98.02 -23.22 18.58
N SER A 656 97.47 -24.36 18.97
CA SER A 656 98.26 -25.47 19.52
C SER A 656 98.91 -26.29 18.41
N VAL A 657 100.15 -26.70 18.65
CA VAL A 657 100.91 -27.62 17.80
C VAL A 657 101.20 -28.95 18.51
N ASP A 658 100.59 -29.17 19.69
CA ASP A 658 100.75 -30.39 20.47
C ASP A 658 100.10 -31.59 19.76
N ALA A 659 100.74 -32.77 19.85
CA ALA A 659 100.12 -34.01 19.41
C ALA A 659 98.94 -34.39 20.33
N VAL A 660 97.75 -34.59 19.74
CA VAL A 660 96.59 -35.11 20.48
C VAL A 660 96.65 -36.62 20.63
N ASN A 661 96.23 -37.14 21.79
CA ASN A 661 96.21 -38.57 22.06
C ASN A 661 94.81 -39.19 21.88
N GLY A 662 94.74 -40.53 21.83
CA GLY A 662 93.49 -41.26 21.57
C GLY A 662 92.36 -40.97 22.57
N GLY A 663 92.68 -40.61 23.82
CA GLY A 663 91.66 -40.24 24.81
C GLY A 663 90.93 -38.93 24.47
N GLN A 664 91.63 -37.98 23.85
CA GLN A 664 91.05 -36.69 23.45
C GLN A 664 90.14 -36.85 22.22
N LEU A 665 90.56 -37.66 21.26
CA LEU A 665 89.74 -38.01 20.09
C LEU A 665 88.51 -38.82 20.50
N TYR A 666 88.65 -39.80 21.40
CA TYR A 666 87.53 -40.55 21.97
C TYR A 666 86.53 -39.66 22.73
N GLY A 667 87.02 -38.70 23.53
CA GLY A 667 86.16 -37.72 24.20
C GLY A 667 85.32 -36.89 23.22
N THR A 668 85.92 -36.51 22.10
CA THR A 668 85.25 -35.76 21.01
C THR A 668 84.23 -36.63 20.26
N ALA A 669 84.57 -37.89 19.98
CA ALA A 669 83.63 -38.85 19.40
C ALA A 669 82.44 -39.12 20.34
N SER A 670 82.68 -39.19 21.65
CA SER A 670 81.65 -39.43 22.66
C SER A 670 80.67 -38.26 22.81
N SER A 671 81.15 -37.01 22.75
CA SER A 671 80.26 -35.85 22.71
C SER A 671 79.40 -35.82 21.44
N THR A 672 79.98 -36.23 20.30
CA THR A 672 79.28 -36.28 19.01
C THR A 672 78.22 -37.38 18.98
N ALA A 673 78.51 -38.57 19.52
CA ALA A 673 77.53 -39.66 19.67
C ALA A 673 76.32 -39.24 20.52
N ARG A 674 76.57 -38.51 21.63
CA ARG A 674 75.49 -37.95 22.46
C ARG A 674 74.67 -36.87 21.76
N ALA A 675 75.30 -36.03 20.93
CA ALA A 675 74.62 -34.99 20.18
C ALA A 675 73.73 -35.55 19.05
N LEU A 676 74.11 -36.68 18.45
CA LEU A 676 73.30 -37.39 17.44
C LEU A 676 72.06 -38.08 18.04
N GLY A 677 72.05 -38.40 19.34
CA GLY A 677 70.90 -39.00 20.02
C GLY A 677 70.60 -40.43 19.55
N GLY A 678 69.34 -40.87 19.66
CA GLY A 678 68.88 -42.16 19.13
C GLY A 678 69.60 -43.42 19.66
N GLY A 679 70.30 -43.33 20.80
CA GLY A 679 71.12 -44.43 21.31
C GLY A 679 72.47 -44.64 20.61
N SER A 680 72.97 -43.66 19.85
CA SER A 680 74.32 -43.68 19.29
C SER A 680 75.40 -43.82 20.37
N ILE A 681 76.41 -44.64 20.08
CA ILE A 681 77.58 -44.88 20.94
C ILE A 681 78.88 -44.78 20.14
N VAL A 682 80.01 -44.59 20.83
CA VAL A 682 81.35 -44.77 20.23
C VAL A 682 81.73 -46.23 20.31
N LEU A 683 82.13 -46.80 19.18
CA LEU A 683 82.58 -48.18 19.04
C LEU A 683 84.07 -48.32 19.42
N ALA A 684 84.53 -49.56 19.57
CA ALA A 684 85.90 -49.86 20.05
C ALA A 684 87.02 -49.40 19.09
N ASP A 685 86.69 -49.09 17.83
CA ASP A 685 87.58 -48.53 16.81
C ASP A 685 87.57 -47.00 16.77
N GLY A 686 86.77 -46.33 17.61
CA GLY A 686 86.60 -44.88 17.65
C GLY A 686 85.53 -44.32 16.71
N SER A 687 84.88 -45.15 15.89
CA SER A 687 83.74 -44.75 15.06
C SER A 687 82.45 -44.57 15.89
N ILE A 688 81.45 -43.85 15.35
CA ILE A 688 80.17 -43.61 16.03
C ILE A 688 79.08 -44.44 15.35
N SER A 689 78.31 -45.20 16.13
CA SER A 689 77.18 -45.98 15.60
C SER A 689 76.04 -45.07 15.14
N ALA A 690 75.38 -45.42 14.03
CA ALA A 690 74.19 -44.71 13.56
C ALA A 690 73.09 -44.62 14.64
N PRO A 691 72.41 -43.47 14.79
CA PRO A 691 71.32 -43.32 15.73
C PRO A 691 70.13 -44.17 15.30
N LYS A 692 69.21 -44.49 16.22
CA LYS A 692 67.96 -45.20 15.94
C LYS A 692 66.80 -44.40 16.52
N PHE A 693 66.00 -43.79 15.65
CA PHE A 693 64.78 -43.08 16.05
C PHE A 693 63.56 -43.94 15.71
N SER A 694 62.63 -44.08 16.66
CA SER A 694 61.32 -44.68 16.41
C SER A 694 60.31 -43.58 16.12
N VAL A 695 59.81 -43.52 14.88
CA VAL A 695 58.83 -42.53 14.45
C VAL A 695 57.65 -43.29 13.84
N ASN A 696 56.49 -43.22 14.52
CA ASN A 696 55.24 -43.87 14.11
C ASN A 696 55.34 -45.39 13.84
N GLY A 697 56.12 -46.11 14.65
CA GLY A 697 56.32 -47.56 14.51
C GLY A 697 57.42 -47.96 13.51
N THR A 698 57.94 -47.03 12.73
CA THR A 698 59.07 -47.25 11.81
C THR A 698 60.38 -46.80 12.47
N THR A 699 61.45 -47.60 12.34
CA THR A 699 62.80 -47.24 12.81
C THR A 699 63.60 -46.61 11.67
N VAL A 700 64.16 -45.43 11.91
CA VAL A 700 65.01 -44.69 10.97
C VAL A 700 66.38 -44.41 11.58
N TYR A 701 67.40 -44.25 10.73
CA TYR A 701 68.82 -44.34 11.12
C TYR A 701 69.61 -43.04 10.98
N SER A 702 68.94 -41.94 10.62
CA SER A 702 69.50 -40.59 10.62
C SER A 702 68.49 -39.54 11.05
N VAL A 703 68.98 -38.37 11.47
CA VAL A 703 68.13 -37.21 11.77
C VAL A 703 67.39 -36.74 10.51
N ALA A 704 68.02 -36.81 9.34
CA ALA A 704 67.39 -36.45 8.07
C ALA A 704 66.19 -37.35 7.76
N GLU A 705 66.33 -38.68 7.85
CA GLU A 705 65.22 -39.62 7.66
C GLU A 705 64.09 -39.42 8.68
N ALA A 706 64.42 -39.11 9.94
CA ALA A 706 63.42 -38.82 10.98
C ALA A 706 62.63 -37.54 10.67
N VAL A 707 63.32 -36.48 10.20
CA VAL A 707 62.67 -35.24 9.75
C VAL A 707 61.82 -35.50 8.51
N THR A 708 62.33 -36.21 7.50
CA THR A 708 61.55 -36.56 6.29
C THR A 708 60.31 -37.41 6.61
N ASN A 709 60.38 -38.32 7.59
CA ASN A 709 59.21 -39.08 8.04
C ASN A 709 58.16 -38.17 8.72
N LEU A 710 58.60 -37.26 9.59
CA LEU A 710 57.72 -36.28 10.24
C LEU A 710 57.13 -35.28 9.24
N ASP A 711 57.90 -34.87 8.23
CA ASP A 711 57.49 -33.97 7.16
C ASP A 711 56.45 -34.62 6.25
N GLY A 712 56.66 -35.87 5.83
CA GLY A 712 55.66 -36.65 5.09
C GLY A 712 54.36 -36.85 5.89
N ARG A 713 54.44 -37.09 7.20
CA ARG A 713 53.27 -37.14 8.09
C ARG A 713 52.59 -35.79 8.25
N THR A 714 53.35 -34.70 8.33
CA THR A 714 52.81 -33.33 8.43
C THR A 714 52.10 -32.94 7.13
N THR A 715 52.66 -33.34 5.98
CA THR A 715 52.05 -33.20 4.66
C THR A 715 50.76 -34.01 4.54
N GLN A 716 50.75 -35.29 4.95
CA GLN A 716 49.54 -36.12 4.96
C GLN A 716 48.47 -35.52 5.88
N ASN A 717 48.81 -35.15 7.12
CA ASN A 717 47.89 -34.51 8.05
C ASN A 717 47.31 -33.20 7.47
N THR A 718 48.12 -32.42 6.74
CA THR A 718 47.66 -31.20 6.06
C THR A 718 46.66 -31.53 4.95
N GLY A 719 46.89 -32.59 4.17
CA GLY A 719 45.95 -33.11 3.19
C GLY A 719 44.64 -33.63 3.81
N ASP A 720 44.73 -34.43 4.88
CA ASP A 720 43.57 -34.96 5.62
C ASP A 720 42.74 -33.83 6.25
N ILE A 721 43.39 -32.79 6.78
CA ILE A 721 42.73 -31.58 7.30
C ILE A 721 42.04 -30.81 6.17
N ALA A 722 42.67 -30.65 5.01
CA ALA A 722 42.07 -30.00 3.85
C ALA A 722 40.87 -30.79 3.29
N GLN A 723 40.96 -32.12 3.25
CA GLN A 723 39.85 -32.99 2.85
C GLN A 723 38.72 -32.95 3.88
N ASN A 724 39.03 -32.95 5.18
CA ASN A 724 38.02 -32.79 6.23
C ASN A 724 37.37 -31.41 6.19
N ALA A 725 38.12 -30.33 5.92
CA ALA A 725 37.55 -29.00 5.69
C ALA A 725 36.61 -28.99 4.48
N THR A 726 36.97 -29.70 3.39
CA THR A 726 36.12 -29.86 2.20
C THR A 726 34.87 -30.70 2.48
N ASN A 727 34.99 -31.77 3.26
CA ASN A 727 33.87 -32.62 3.66
C ASN A 727 32.92 -31.86 4.61
N ILE A 728 33.47 -31.09 5.56
CA ILE A 728 32.70 -30.21 6.46
C ILE A 728 32.00 -29.13 5.65
N ALA A 729 32.68 -28.48 4.69
CA ALA A 729 32.06 -27.52 3.79
C ALA A 729 30.95 -28.15 2.93
N SER A 730 31.15 -29.38 2.43
CA SER A 730 30.13 -30.12 1.67
C SER A 730 28.91 -30.44 2.53
N VAL A 731 29.10 -30.97 3.74
CA VAL A 731 28.01 -31.23 4.70
C VAL A 731 27.34 -29.93 5.14
N GLN A 732 28.10 -28.85 5.37
CA GLN A 732 27.56 -27.52 5.67
C GLN A 732 26.72 -26.96 4.52
N ASN A 733 27.16 -27.13 3.27
CA ASN A 733 26.40 -26.76 2.09
C ASN A 733 25.11 -27.60 2.02
N GLN A 734 25.19 -28.92 2.15
CA GLN A 734 24.00 -29.80 2.16
C GLN A 734 23.03 -29.48 3.31
N LEU A 735 23.52 -29.08 4.49
CA LEU A 735 22.69 -28.64 5.60
C LEU A 735 22.06 -27.26 5.34
N SER A 736 22.79 -26.35 4.68
CA SER A 736 22.32 -25.00 4.32
C SER A 736 21.35 -25.02 3.14
N GLU A 737 21.51 -25.97 2.23
CA GLU A 737 20.65 -26.27 1.08
C GLU A 737 19.45 -27.15 1.47
N GLY A 738 19.45 -27.72 2.69
CA GLY A 738 18.36 -28.55 3.21
C GLY A 738 18.25 -29.93 2.56
N THR A 739 19.34 -30.48 2.01
CA THR A 739 19.35 -31.76 1.28
C THR A 739 19.73 -32.97 2.14
N VAL A 740 20.11 -32.77 3.41
CA VAL A 740 20.42 -33.84 4.37
C VAL A 740 19.92 -33.50 5.78
N GLY A 741 19.31 -34.47 6.48
CA GLY A 741 18.80 -34.30 7.84
C GLY A 741 17.41 -34.89 8.06
N LEU A 742 16.78 -34.59 9.21
CA LEU A 742 15.38 -34.97 9.48
C LEU A 742 14.37 -34.06 8.77
N VAL A 743 14.73 -32.82 8.50
CA VAL A 743 13.92 -31.89 7.69
C VAL A 743 14.67 -31.70 6.38
N GLN A 744 14.06 -32.08 5.27
CA GLN A 744 14.68 -32.02 3.93
C GLN A 744 13.75 -31.30 2.95
N GLN A 745 14.31 -30.46 2.09
CA GLN A 745 13.59 -29.93 0.93
C GLN A 745 13.89 -30.78 -0.31
N ASP A 746 12.83 -31.28 -0.97
CA ASP A 746 13.01 -31.94 -2.27
C ASP A 746 13.50 -30.91 -3.32
N ALA A 747 14.53 -31.27 -4.08
CA ALA A 747 15.14 -30.34 -5.04
C ALA A 747 14.21 -29.99 -6.22
N ASN A 748 13.27 -30.87 -6.58
CA ASN A 748 12.40 -30.74 -7.75
C ASN A 748 11.01 -30.20 -7.39
N THR A 749 10.35 -30.76 -6.36
CA THR A 749 9.02 -30.30 -5.94
C THR A 749 9.08 -29.11 -4.99
N ARG A 750 10.24 -28.89 -4.34
CA ARG A 750 10.46 -27.88 -3.29
C ARG A 750 9.68 -28.14 -2.00
N ASP A 751 9.04 -29.31 -1.87
CA ASP A 751 8.34 -29.73 -0.66
C ASP A 751 9.31 -29.87 0.51
N ILE A 752 8.96 -29.30 1.65
CA ILE A 752 9.68 -29.51 2.91
C ILE A 752 9.07 -30.73 3.59
N THR A 753 9.83 -31.83 3.62
CA THR A 753 9.45 -33.08 4.26
C THR A 753 10.08 -33.20 5.63
N VAL A 754 9.30 -33.68 6.61
CA VAL A 754 9.75 -33.90 7.99
C VAL A 754 9.74 -35.39 8.27
N ALA A 755 10.92 -35.96 8.49
CA ALA A 755 11.18 -37.35 8.82
C ALA A 755 10.60 -38.39 7.83
N LYS A 756 10.45 -38.05 6.54
CA LYS A 756 9.77 -38.89 5.52
C LYS A 756 10.28 -40.34 5.39
N ASP A 757 11.54 -40.59 5.72
CA ASP A 757 12.18 -41.91 5.61
C ASP A 757 12.14 -42.70 6.94
N MET A 758 11.49 -42.16 7.98
CA MET A 758 11.37 -42.72 9.32
C MET A 758 9.89 -42.97 9.68
N ASP A 759 9.61 -44.01 10.45
CA ASP A 759 8.26 -44.26 10.96
C ASP A 759 7.87 -43.30 12.11
N GLY A 760 6.59 -42.98 12.22
CA GLY A 760 6.02 -42.25 13.35
C GLY A 760 4.69 -41.56 13.01
N THR A 761 3.74 -41.54 13.95
CA THR A 761 2.41 -40.93 13.76
C THR A 761 2.25 -39.56 14.41
N VAL A 762 3.32 -39.01 15.02
CA VAL A 762 3.27 -37.77 15.81
C VAL A 762 4.47 -36.89 15.50
N VAL A 763 4.21 -35.67 15.02
CA VAL A 763 5.20 -34.58 15.00
C VAL A 763 4.92 -33.67 16.19
N ASN A 764 5.72 -33.77 17.25
CA ASN A 764 5.57 -32.94 18.44
C ASN A 764 6.39 -31.64 18.32
N VAL A 765 5.69 -30.51 18.14
CA VAL A 765 6.30 -29.18 18.05
C VAL A 765 6.43 -28.45 19.39
N ALA A 766 6.08 -29.08 20.53
CA ALA A 766 6.24 -28.48 21.85
C ALA A 766 7.72 -28.29 22.24
N GLY A 767 7.98 -27.36 23.16
CA GLY A 767 9.31 -27.05 23.68
C GLY A 767 9.35 -27.02 25.20
N ALA A 768 10.49 -26.60 25.76
CA ALA A 768 10.66 -26.46 27.21
C ALA A 768 9.68 -25.45 27.85
N ALA A 769 9.09 -24.55 27.06
CA ALA A 769 8.06 -23.60 27.47
C ALA A 769 6.61 -24.08 27.20
N GLY A 770 6.41 -25.35 26.80
CA GLY A 770 5.11 -25.91 26.45
C GLY A 770 4.82 -25.90 24.94
N ASN A 771 3.54 -25.91 24.58
CA ASN A 771 3.07 -25.97 23.19
C ASN A 771 3.51 -24.73 22.39
N ARG A 772 3.76 -24.90 21.08
CA ARG A 772 4.12 -23.82 20.16
C ARG A 772 3.02 -23.56 19.14
N THR A 773 2.82 -22.29 18.79
CA THR A 773 2.01 -21.87 17.63
C THR A 773 2.74 -22.24 16.34
N VAL A 774 2.08 -22.98 15.45
CA VAL A 774 2.56 -23.19 14.06
C VAL A 774 1.96 -22.09 13.20
N THR A 775 2.81 -21.25 12.60
CA THR A 775 2.41 -20.10 11.76
C THR A 775 2.99 -20.24 10.36
N GLY A 776 2.48 -19.46 9.40
CA GLY A 776 2.83 -19.59 7.98
C GLY A 776 2.15 -20.78 7.27
N VAL A 777 1.14 -21.39 7.91
CA VAL A 777 0.33 -22.48 7.32
C VAL A 777 -0.60 -21.89 6.27
N ALA A 778 -0.46 -22.33 5.01
CA ALA A 778 -1.36 -21.97 3.91
C ALA A 778 -2.80 -22.49 4.16
N ASN A 779 -3.77 -22.04 3.37
CA ASN A 779 -5.14 -22.53 3.50
C ASN A 779 -5.23 -24.01 3.06
N GLY A 780 -5.36 -24.94 4.01
CA GLY A 780 -5.54 -26.36 3.72
C GLY A 780 -6.87 -26.64 3.03
N ALA A 781 -6.95 -27.67 2.19
CA ALA A 781 -8.18 -28.02 1.50
C ALA A 781 -9.28 -28.42 2.51
N VAL A 782 -10.47 -27.82 2.42
CA VAL A 782 -11.61 -28.15 3.31
C VAL A 782 -12.52 -29.14 2.60
N ASN A 783 -12.23 -30.44 2.75
CA ASN A 783 -13.05 -31.55 2.26
C ASN A 783 -12.86 -32.79 3.16
N ALA A 784 -13.76 -33.77 3.04
CA ALA A 784 -13.81 -34.96 3.92
C ALA A 784 -12.59 -35.89 3.85
N SER A 785 -11.75 -35.78 2.81
CA SER A 785 -10.52 -36.57 2.62
C SER A 785 -9.23 -35.79 2.85
N SER A 786 -9.31 -34.52 3.25
CA SER A 786 -8.15 -33.67 3.43
C SER A 786 -7.30 -34.12 4.62
N VAL A 787 -5.98 -34.07 4.43
CA VAL A 787 -4.96 -34.25 5.48
C VAL A 787 -4.17 -32.97 5.74
N ASP A 788 -4.60 -31.85 5.13
CA ASP A 788 -3.97 -30.54 5.30
C ASP A 788 -4.32 -29.94 6.67
N ALA A 789 -3.37 -29.22 7.27
CA ALA A 789 -3.66 -28.41 8.44
C ALA A 789 -4.49 -27.18 8.06
N ILE A 790 -5.61 -26.96 8.74
CA ILE A 790 -6.36 -25.70 8.63
C ILE A 790 -5.68 -24.61 9.46
N ASN A 791 -5.65 -23.38 8.94
CA ASN A 791 -5.08 -22.24 9.65
C ASN A 791 -6.16 -21.40 10.37
N GLY A 792 -5.69 -20.46 11.21
CA GLY A 792 -6.57 -19.56 11.96
C GLY A 792 -7.47 -18.68 11.07
N GLY A 793 -7.04 -18.31 9.86
CA GLY A 793 -7.83 -17.53 8.91
C GLY A 793 -9.01 -18.30 8.33
N GLN A 794 -8.87 -19.61 8.11
CA GLN A 794 -9.96 -20.47 7.65
C GLN A 794 -11.00 -20.70 8.74
N LEU A 795 -10.54 -20.97 9.97
CA LEU A 795 -11.45 -21.13 11.12
C LEU A 795 -12.14 -19.79 11.45
N TYR A 796 -11.41 -18.68 11.41
CA TYR A 796 -11.96 -17.33 11.53
C TYR A 796 -12.98 -17.04 10.42
N GLY A 797 -12.74 -17.41 9.16
CA GLY A 797 -13.69 -17.21 8.07
C GLY A 797 -14.99 -18.01 8.25
N ALA A 798 -14.91 -19.25 8.75
CA ALA A 798 -16.08 -20.05 9.11
C ALA A 798 -16.85 -19.45 10.30
N ALA A 799 -16.14 -18.94 11.31
CA ALA A 799 -16.75 -18.23 12.43
C ALA A 799 -17.37 -16.88 12.00
N SER A 800 -16.69 -16.07 11.18
CA SER A 800 -17.14 -14.75 10.71
C SER A 800 -18.41 -14.87 9.88
N SER A 801 -18.46 -15.82 8.93
CA SER A 801 -19.70 -16.05 8.17
C SER A 801 -20.87 -16.51 9.06
N THR A 802 -20.59 -17.21 10.17
CA THR A 802 -21.61 -17.55 11.18
C THR A 802 -22.03 -16.32 12.00
N ALA A 803 -21.10 -15.45 12.38
CA ALA A 803 -21.37 -14.19 13.07
C ALA A 803 -22.22 -13.24 12.21
N GLU A 804 -21.86 -13.09 10.93
CA GLU A 804 -22.58 -12.29 9.92
C GLU A 804 -23.98 -12.83 9.67
N ALA A 805 -24.14 -14.17 9.57
CA ALA A 805 -25.44 -14.81 9.39
C ALA A 805 -26.36 -14.68 10.62
N LEU A 806 -25.80 -14.60 11.84
CA LEU A 806 -26.55 -14.26 13.04
C LEU A 806 -26.87 -12.76 13.10
N GLY A 807 -25.94 -11.89 12.67
CA GLY A 807 -26.10 -10.44 12.72
C GLY A 807 -26.19 -9.90 14.15
N GLY A 808 -26.96 -8.82 14.34
CA GLY A 808 -27.17 -8.22 15.67
C GLY A 808 -25.90 -7.72 16.37
N GLY A 809 -24.81 -7.47 15.64
CA GLY A 809 -23.50 -7.15 16.22
C GLY A 809 -22.75 -8.34 16.82
N SER A 810 -23.15 -9.58 16.51
CA SER A 810 -22.31 -10.77 16.75
C SER A 810 -21.01 -10.66 15.94
N THR A 811 -19.91 -11.07 16.56
CA THR A 811 -18.54 -10.96 16.05
C THR A 811 -17.72 -12.17 16.49
N VAL A 812 -16.64 -12.47 15.77
CA VAL A 812 -15.62 -13.39 16.27
C VAL A 812 -14.72 -12.65 17.26
N ASN A 813 -14.67 -13.11 18.50
CA ASN A 813 -13.82 -12.59 19.56
C ASN A 813 -12.33 -12.93 19.29
N ALA A 814 -11.42 -12.25 19.99
CA ALA A 814 -9.98 -12.48 19.87
C ALA A 814 -9.50 -13.89 20.26
N ASP A 815 -10.34 -14.67 20.96
CA ASP A 815 -10.10 -16.08 21.30
C ASP A 815 -10.72 -17.08 20.30
N GLY A 816 -11.36 -16.60 19.24
CA GLY A 816 -12.05 -17.40 18.24
C GLY A 816 -13.49 -17.81 18.60
N THR A 817 -14.01 -17.41 19.76
CA THR A 817 -15.42 -17.62 20.12
C THR A 817 -16.35 -16.63 19.41
N LEU A 818 -17.63 -16.95 19.29
CA LEU A 818 -18.65 -16.01 18.81
C LEU A 818 -19.21 -15.20 19.98
N SER A 819 -19.23 -13.87 19.85
CA SER A 819 -20.02 -13.02 20.76
C SER A 819 -21.51 -13.25 20.48
N ALA A 820 -22.33 -13.25 21.52
CA ALA A 820 -23.77 -13.40 21.35
C ALA A 820 -24.33 -12.20 20.55
N PRO A 821 -25.22 -12.43 19.57
CA PRO A 821 -25.89 -11.33 18.89
C PRO A 821 -26.70 -10.49 19.87
N SER A 822 -27.03 -9.26 19.51
CA SER A 822 -27.78 -8.31 20.32
C SER A 822 -28.88 -7.68 19.48
N TYR A 823 -30.07 -8.28 19.50
CA TYR A 823 -31.24 -7.78 18.78
C TYR A 823 -32.04 -6.82 19.67
N SER A 824 -32.24 -5.59 19.22
CA SER A 824 -33.12 -4.61 19.86
C SER A 824 -34.56 -4.79 19.34
N VAL A 825 -35.42 -5.40 20.14
CA VAL A 825 -36.81 -5.67 19.78
C VAL A 825 -37.74 -5.17 20.89
N GLY A 826 -38.60 -4.20 20.56
CA GLY A 826 -39.58 -3.66 21.50
C GLY A 826 -39.02 -2.91 22.70
N GLY A 827 -37.77 -2.43 22.62
CA GLY A 827 -37.07 -1.80 23.75
C GLY A 827 -36.36 -2.78 24.69
N ALA A 828 -36.43 -4.08 24.43
CA ALA A 828 -35.62 -5.11 25.09
C ALA A 828 -34.47 -5.57 24.18
N THR A 829 -33.31 -5.81 24.78
CA THR A 829 -32.16 -6.43 24.10
C THR A 829 -32.16 -7.93 24.36
N VAL A 830 -32.25 -8.73 23.30
CA VAL A 830 -32.25 -10.20 23.37
C VAL A 830 -31.12 -10.80 22.56
N HIS A 831 -30.64 -11.97 22.98
CA HIS A 831 -29.33 -12.48 22.57
C HIS A 831 -29.38 -13.78 21.74
N SER A 832 -30.57 -14.12 21.24
CA SER A 832 -30.78 -15.22 20.28
C SER A 832 -31.88 -14.84 19.29
N VAL A 833 -31.85 -15.47 18.11
CA VAL A 833 -32.91 -15.31 17.09
C VAL A 833 -34.26 -15.78 17.64
N GLY A 834 -34.27 -16.84 18.45
CA GLY A 834 -35.48 -17.38 19.07
C GLY A 834 -36.17 -16.35 19.97
N ASP A 835 -35.43 -15.75 20.90
CA ASP A 835 -35.96 -14.73 21.81
C ASP A 835 -36.46 -13.49 21.06
N ALA A 836 -35.79 -13.11 19.97
CA ALA A 836 -36.19 -11.99 19.12
C ALA A 836 -37.53 -12.24 18.42
N VAL A 837 -37.73 -13.45 17.89
CA VAL A 837 -39.00 -13.87 17.29
C VAL A 837 -40.11 -13.94 18.35
N THR A 838 -39.84 -14.50 19.54
CA THR A 838 -40.82 -14.55 20.64
C THR A 838 -41.25 -13.16 21.12
N ASN A 839 -40.35 -12.18 21.17
CA ASN A 839 -40.70 -10.79 21.48
C ASN A 839 -41.60 -10.17 20.42
N LEU A 840 -41.27 -10.35 19.14
CA LEU A 840 -42.05 -9.83 18.02
C LEU A 840 -43.44 -10.48 17.93
N ASP A 841 -43.56 -11.76 18.23
CA ASP A 841 -44.82 -12.50 18.30
C ASP A 841 -45.75 -11.94 19.40
N GLY A 842 -45.23 -11.78 20.62
CA GLY A 842 -45.98 -11.16 21.73
C GLY A 842 -46.40 -9.71 21.44
N ARG A 843 -45.56 -8.92 20.79
CA ARG A 843 -45.91 -7.55 20.34
C ARG A 843 -46.93 -7.55 19.21
N THR A 844 -46.88 -8.52 18.31
CA THR A 844 -47.87 -8.67 17.24
C THR A 844 -49.23 -9.00 17.84
N THR A 845 -49.28 -9.89 18.83
CA THR A 845 -50.49 -10.21 19.60
C THR A 845 -51.03 -8.96 20.33
N GLN A 846 -50.17 -8.20 21.03
CA GLN A 846 -50.60 -6.95 21.69
C GLN A 846 -51.13 -5.91 20.70
N ASN A 847 -50.49 -5.76 19.54
CA ASN A 847 -50.97 -4.88 18.47
C ASN A 847 -52.34 -5.33 17.95
N THR A 848 -52.60 -6.64 17.81
CA THR A 848 -53.92 -7.17 17.44
C THR A 848 -54.98 -6.83 18.49
N GLU A 849 -54.68 -6.95 19.78
CA GLU A 849 -55.58 -6.50 20.85
C GLU A 849 -55.83 -4.99 20.81
N ASP A 850 -54.78 -4.18 20.63
CA ASP A 850 -54.89 -2.72 20.67
C ASP A 850 -55.60 -2.17 19.43
N ILE A 851 -55.42 -2.78 18.26
CA ILE A 851 -56.23 -2.53 17.06
C ILE A 851 -57.70 -2.88 17.34
N THR A 852 -57.97 -3.99 18.03
CA THR A 852 -59.36 -4.37 18.40
C THR A 852 -59.98 -3.34 19.36
N LYS A 853 -59.22 -2.87 20.37
CA LYS A 853 -59.64 -1.79 21.28
C LYS A 853 -59.89 -0.47 20.54
N LEU A 854 -59.02 -0.11 19.58
CA LEU A 854 -59.18 1.07 18.74
C LEU A 854 -60.40 0.96 17.81
N GLN A 855 -60.66 -0.22 17.25
CA GLN A 855 -61.90 -0.47 16.48
C GLN A 855 -63.15 -0.30 17.34
N THR A 856 -63.13 -0.77 18.59
CA THR A 856 -64.21 -0.51 19.56
C THR A 856 -64.34 0.99 19.86
N GLN A 857 -63.23 1.68 20.17
CA GLN A 857 -63.24 3.12 20.47
C GLN A 857 -63.66 3.99 19.26
N VAL A 858 -63.32 3.59 18.03
CA VAL A 858 -63.79 4.28 16.81
C VAL A 858 -65.29 4.03 16.58
N GLY A 859 -65.79 2.84 16.90
CA GLY A 859 -67.23 2.56 16.99
C GLY A 859 -67.93 3.43 18.03
N ASP A 860 -67.34 3.57 19.21
CA ASP A 860 -67.85 4.43 20.29
C ASP A 860 -67.78 5.92 19.92
N VAL A 861 -66.74 6.38 19.21
CA VAL A 861 -66.70 7.74 18.65
C VAL A 861 -67.78 7.93 17.59
N GLY A 862 -68.07 6.91 16.77
CA GLY A 862 -69.19 6.93 15.83
C GLY A 862 -70.55 7.09 16.52
N THR A 863 -70.78 6.39 17.64
CA THR A 863 -72.02 6.51 18.42
C THR A 863 -72.09 7.81 19.22
N GLN A 864 -70.98 8.29 19.78
CA GLN A 864 -70.90 9.61 20.42
C GLN A 864 -71.13 10.76 19.43
N LEU A 865 -70.61 10.65 18.20
CA LEU A 865 -70.83 11.64 17.14
C LEU A 865 -72.31 11.67 16.71
N SER A 866 -73.00 10.53 16.71
CA SER A 866 -74.45 10.46 16.46
C SER A 866 -75.32 11.07 17.59
N ALA A 867 -74.76 11.23 18.79
CA ALA A 867 -75.38 11.95 19.91
C ALA A 867 -75.00 13.44 19.97
N ALA A 868 -74.02 13.88 19.17
CA ALA A 868 -73.60 15.28 19.07
C ALA A 868 -74.46 16.06 18.05
N VAL A 869 -74.73 17.33 18.35
CA VAL A 869 -75.38 18.25 17.40
C VAL A 869 -74.38 18.60 16.29
N GLN A 870 -74.66 18.14 15.07
CA GLN A 870 -73.82 18.37 13.89
C GLN A 870 -74.49 19.38 12.93
N TYR A 871 -73.66 20.10 12.16
CA TYR A 871 -74.13 20.83 11.00
C TYR A 871 -74.64 19.86 9.92
N ASP A 872 -75.67 20.29 9.19
CA ASP A 872 -76.24 19.52 8.09
C ASP A 872 -75.19 19.32 6.98
N ARG A 873 -75.38 18.30 6.13
CA ARG A 873 -74.56 18.13 4.92
C ARG A 873 -75.36 18.51 3.68
N ARG A 874 -74.69 19.14 2.72
CA ARG A 874 -75.24 19.44 1.38
C ARG A 874 -75.27 18.15 0.55
N ALA A 875 -76.01 18.17 -0.56
CA ALA A 875 -76.15 17.01 -1.45
C ALA A 875 -74.83 16.55 -2.12
N ASP A 876 -73.79 17.38 -2.09
CA ASP A 876 -72.42 17.07 -2.53
C ASP A 876 -71.51 16.49 -1.41
N GLY A 877 -72.07 16.27 -0.22
CA GLY A 877 -71.35 15.78 0.97
C GLY A 877 -70.63 16.87 1.78
N SER A 878 -70.59 18.13 1.31
CA SER A 878 -69.94 19.22 2.03
C SER A 878 -70.74 19.65 3.28
N VAL A 879 -70.03 20.15 4.30
CA VAL A 879 -70.66 20.61 5.55
C VAL A 879 -71.38 21.94 5.33
N ASN A 880 -72.66 21.99 5.67
CA ASN A 880 -73.49 23.18 5.60
C ASN A 880 -73.44 23.98 6.91
N PHE A 881 -72.42 24.81 7.08
CA PHE A 881 -72.29 25.70 8.25
C PHE A 881 -73.46 26.69 8.46
N GLY A 882 -74.40 26.78 7.52
CA GLY A 882 -75.62 27.59 7.65
C GLY A 882 -76.86 26.85 8.18
N ALA A 883 -76.80 25.54 8.47
CA ALA A 883 -77.95 24.78 8.99
C ALA A 883 -77.55 23.64 9.94
N VAL A 884 -78.43 23.34 10.89
CA VAL A 884 -78.30 22.28 11.90
C VAL A 884 -79.68 21.64 12.11
N THR A 885 -79.85 20.38 11.69
CA THR A 885 -81.09 19.61 11.91
C THR A 885 -80.99 18.82 13.21
N LEU A 886 -81.68 19.32 14.24
CA LEU A 886 -81.77 18.67 15.54
C LEU A 886 -82.53 17.33 15.41
N GLY A 887 -81.93 16.24 15.90
CA GLY A 887 -82.45 14.87 15.72
C GLY A 887 -81.92 14.12 14.50
N GLY A 888 -80.92 14.66 13.79
CA GLY A 888 -80.09 13.93 12.83
C GLY A 888 -80.81 13.35 11.61
N GLY A 889 -82.00 13.87 11.28
CA GLY A 889 -82.85 13.34 10.21
C GLY A 889 -83.52 11.99 10.52
N GLN A 890 -83.35 11.44 11.73
CA GLN A 890 -83.94 10.17 12.16
C GLN A 890 -85.15 10.36 13.10
N SER A 891 -85.22 11.48 13.82
CA SER A 891 -86.39 11.82 14.66
C SER A 891 -87.56 12.32 13.83
N THR A 892 -88.75 11.73 14.04
CA THR A 892 -90.02 12.19 13.45
C THR A 892 -90.78 13.19 14.33
N GLY A 893 -90.23 13.57 15.49
CA GLY A 893 -90.82 14.53 16.42
C GLY A 893 -89.89 15.73 16.77
N PRO A 894 -90.43 16.87 17.24
CA PRO A 894 -89.64 18.03 17.61
C PRO A 894 -88.67 17.77 18.77
N VAL A 895 -87.47 18.34 18.68
CA VAL A 895 -86.44 18.25 19.74
C VAL A 895 -86.57 19.42 20.71
N ILE A 896 -86.62 19.14 22.01
CA ILE A 896 -86.66 20.16 23.07
C ILE A 896 -85.22 20.64 23.37
N LEU A 897 -84.98 21.94 23.26
CA LEU A 897 -83.70 22.58 23.62
C LEU A 897 -83.82 23.29 24.97
N THR A 898 -83.12 22.79 25.98
CA THR A 898 -83.08 23.36 27.34
C THR A 898 -81.73 24.04 27.61
N ASN A 899 -81.65 24.86 28.67
CA ASN A 899 -80.42 25.57 29.07
C ASN A 899 -79.84 26.55 28.02
N VAL A 900 -80.71 27.13 27.18
CA VAL A 900 -80.35 28.23 26.28
C VAL A 900 -80.35 29.54 27.07
N ALA A 901 -79.21 30.25 27.12
CA ALA A 901 -79.09 31.55 27.78
C ALA A 901 -79.91 32.64 27.06
N ASN A 902 -80.11 33.80 27.69
CA ASN A 902 -80.79 34.91 27.04
C ASN A 902 -79.95 35.45 25.88
N GLY A 903 -80.50 35.46 24.66
CA GLY A 903 -79.87 36.04 23.49
C GLY A 903 -79.53 37.51 23.66
N SER A 904 -78.33 37.88 23.21
CA SER A 904 -77.70 39.21 23.28
C SER A 904 -77.45 39.83 21.89
N SER A 905 -77.48 39.02 20.85
CA SER A 905 -77.34 39.37 19.43
C SER A 905 -78.60 38.99 18.65
N GLN A 906 -78.82 39.63 17.49
CA GLN A 906 -79.95 39.32 16.59
C GLN A 906 -79.92 37.92 15.97
N TYR A 907 -78.82 37.18 16.16
CA TYR A 907 -78.62 35.81 15.67
C TYR A 907 -78.68 34.75 16.78
N ASP A 908 -78.87 35.17 18.04
CA ASP A 908 -78.96 34.24 19.17
C ASP A 908 -80.38 33.63 19.26
N ALA A 909 -80.48 32.38 19.73
CA ALA A 909 -81.77 31.73 19.92
C ALA A 909 -82.51 32.33 21.13
N VAL A 910 -83.76 32.78 20.91
CA VAL A 910 -84.63 33.30 21.96
C VAL A 910 -85.16 32.15 22.82
N ASN A 911 -84.84 32.14 24.12
CA ASN A 911 -85.33 31.12 25.03
C ASN A 911 -86.77 31.42 25.53
N PHE A 912 -87.42 30.43 26.15
CA PHE A 912 -88.78 30.60 26.67
C PHE A 912 -88.90 31.70 27.74
N GLY A 913 -87.84 31.97 28.53
CA GLY A 913 -87.82 33.05 29.52
C GLY A 913 -87.77 34.45 28.90
N GLN A 914 -87.14 34.62 27.75
CA GLN A 914 -87.18 35.86 26.97
C GLN A 914 -88.55 36.05 26.30
N LEU A 915 -89.13 34.97 25.76
CA LEU A 915 -90.48 35.01 25.22
C LEU A 915 -91.52 35.26 26.31
N SER A 916 -91.36 34.68 27.51
CA SER A 916 -92.25 34.94 28.65
C SER A 916 -92.06 36.36 29.20
N ALA A 917 -90.82 36.88 29.29
CA ALA A 917 -90.60 38.28 29.67
C ALA A 917 -91.21 39.26 28.65
N LEU A 918 -91.17 38.93 27.35
CA LEU A 918 -91.88 39.70 26.32
C LEU A 918 -93.41 39.53 26.44
N GLN A 919 -93.91 38.32 26.74
CA GLN A 919 -95.32 38.05 27.02
C GLN A 919 -95.80 38.85 28.24
N ASP A 920 -94.98 38.95 29.29
CA ASP A 920 -95.25 39.71 30.50
C ASP A 920 -95.22 41.22 30.22
N GLN A 921 -94.26 41.71 29.42
CA GLN A 921 -94.26 43.10 28.94
C GLN A 921 -95.47 43.42 28.06
N VAL A 922 -95.89 42.51 27.19
CA VAL A 922 -97.12 42.66 26.37
C VAL A 922 -98.37 42.58 27.24
N THR A 923 -98.37 41.76 28.30
CA THR A 923 -99.49 41.64 29.25
C THR A 923 -99.58 42.86 30.16
N ASP A 924 -98.44 43.39 30.62
CA ASP A 924 -98.36 44.67 31.33
C ASP A 924 -98.75 45.83 30.42
N LEU A 925 -98.31 45.86 29.15
CA LEU A 925 -98.77 46.85 28.18
C LEU A 925 -100.28 46.75 27.94
N ASN A 926 -100.83 45.54 27.87
CA ASN A 926 -102.27 45.31 27.77
C ASN A 926 -103.00 45.78 29.05
N GLY A 927 -102.40 45.58 30.22
CA GLY A 927 -102.87 46.09 31.52
C GLY A 927 -102.73 47.61 31.68
N GLN A 928 -101.71 48.22 31.09
CA GLN A 928 -101.52 49.67 30.97
C GLN A 928 -102.57 50.26 30.03
N VAL A 929 -102.86 49.61 28.89
CA VAL A 929 -103.98 49.98 27.98
C VAL A 929 -105.32 49.81 28.69
N TRP A 930 -105.51 48.78 29.51
CA TRP A 930 -106.71 48.57 30.32
C TRP A 930 -106.87 49.65 31.41
N ASN A 931 -105.76 50.01 32.07
CA ASN A 931 -105.72 51.13 33.02
C ASN A 931 -105.92 52.49 32.33
N LEU A 932 -105.41 52.69 31.12
CA LEU A 932 -105.65 53.89 30.33
C LEU A 932 -107.14 54.00 29.96
N GLY A 933 -107.77 52.86 29.63
CA GLY A 933 -109.22 52.75 29.44
C GLY A 933 -110.03 53.04 30.71
N SER A 934 -109.58 52.58 31.88
CA SER A 934 -110.25 52.87 33.16
C SER A 934 -110.05 54.31 33.65
N GLN A 935 -108.86 54.89 33.40
CA GLN A 935 -108.55 56.30 33.67
C GLN A 935 -109.33 57.24 32.76
N LEU A 936 -109.49 56.89 31.47
CA LEU A 936 -110.33 57.62 30.53
C LEU A 936 -111.84 57.51 30.87
N SER A 937 -112.26 56.43 31.54
CA SER A 937 -113.64 56.24 32.01
C SER A 937 -114.05 57.11 33.21
N ASN A 938 -113.09 57.77 33.89
CA ASN A 938 -113.34 58.57 35.09
C ASN A 938 -113.17 60.10 34.87
N VAL A 939 -113.13 60.56 33.62
CA VAL A 939 -113.07 61.99 33.29
C VAL A 939 -114.30 62.43 32.49
N GLN A 940 -115.25 63.07 33.16
CA GLN A 940 -116.29 63.92 32.55
C GLN A 940 -116.25 65.35 33.15
N PRO A 941 -116.78 66.37 32.46
CA PRO A 941 -115.95 67.53 32.11
C PRO A 941 -116.21 68.77 32.98
N GLY A 942 -115.16 69.57 33.25
CA GLY A 942 -115.27 70.71 34.18
C GLY A 942 -114.12 71.74 34.24
N SER A 943 -113.48 72.07 33.12
CA SER A 943 -112.68 73.29 32.86
C SER A 943 -111.45 73.69 33.73
N SER A 944 -110.35 73.96 33.01
CA SER A 944 -109.37 75.06 33.21
C SER A 944 -108.00 74.81 33.89
N ASN A 945 -107.02 74.64 32.99
CA ASN A 945 -105.74 75.37 32.90
C ASN A 945 -104.44 74.79 33.48
N SER A 946 -103.35 75.01 32.72
CA SER A 946 -101.93 74.69 32.95
C SER A 946 -101.35 75.33 34.23
N ASP A 947 -100.23 74.89 34.82
CA ASP A 947 -98.93 74.57 34.20
C ASP A 947 -98.02 73.75 35.15
N ALA A 948 -96.83 73.35 34.68
CA ALA A 948 -95.93 72.39 35.32
C ALA A 948 -95.03 72.98 36.43
N SER A 949 -94.87 72.27 37.55
CA SER A 949 -93.63 71.51 37.87
C SER A 949 -93.50 71.07 39.35
N ASN A 950 -92.93 69.85 39.51
CA ASN A 950 -92.20 69.34 40.68
C ASN A 950 -92.94 69.00 42.01
N GLY A 951 -92.58 67.84 42.58
CA GLY A 951 -92.59 67.63 44.04
C GLY A 951 -93.13 66.31 44.59
N SER A 952 -92.23 65.33 44.84
CA SER A 952 -92.18 64.50 46.08
C SER A 952 -93.35 63.54 46.44
N SER A 953 -93.18 62.43 47.18
CA SER A 953 -92.02 61.72 47.73
C SER A 953 -92.44 60.39 48.42
N SER A 954 -91.47 59.49 48.67
CA SER A 954 -91.45 58.43 49.73
C SER A 954 -92.42 57.23 49.63
N GLY A 955 -92.03 56.00 49.99
CA GLY A 955 -90.68 55.52 50.37
C GLY A 955 -90.61 54.06 50.86
N GLY A 956 -89.38 53.58 51.07
CA GLY A 956 -89.01 52.45 51.97
C GLY A 956 -88.67 51.11 51.27
N GLY A 957 -87.53 50.45 51.51
CA GLY A 957 -86.36 50.79 52.35
C GLY A 957 -85.21 49.75 52.24
N ASN A 958 -84.11 49.96 52.98
CA ASN A 958 -82.86 49.16 53.08
C ASN A 958 -81.96 49.18 51.81
N ASP A 959 -80.63 49.26 51.84
CA ASP A 959 -79.61 49.84 52.75
C ASP A 959 -78.29 49.95 51.93
N ALA A 960 -77.17 50.61 52.28
CA ALA A 960 -76.71 51.28 53.49
C ALA A 960 -75.72 52.44 53.15
N VAL A 961 -75.07 53.03 54.15
CA VAL A 961 -74.10 54.16 54.05
C VAL A 961 -73.00 53.96 55.13
N VAL A 962 -71.75 54.45 55.09
CA VAL A 962 -71.03 55.51 54.35
C VAL A 962 -69.53 55.12 54.20
N ASN A 963 -68.79 55.68 53.22
CA ASN A 963 -67.49 56.30 53.55
C ASN A 963 -67.14 57.46 52.60
N ALA A 964 -66.79 58.62 53.16
CA ALA A 964 -66.64 59.88 52.43
C ALA A 964 -65.26 60.00 51.76
N ALA A 965 -65.24 60.54 50.54
CA ALA A 965 -64.01 61.10 49.98
C ALA A 965 -63.69 62.42 50.71
N ALA A 966 -62.43 62.59 51.14
CA ALA A 966 -61.97 63.90 51.58
C ALA A 966 -61.88 64.84 50.37
N PRO A 967 -62.26 66.12 50.47
CA PRO A 967 -62.02 67.08 49.39
C PRO A 967 -60.52 67.18 49.12
N GLY A 968 -60.13 67.11 47.84
CA GLY A 968 -58.73 67.20 47.44
C GLY A 968 -58.12 68.56 47.81
N SER A 969 -56.82 68.58 48.07
CA SER A 969 -56.12 69.80 48.51
C SER A 969 -55.68 70.71 47.37
N GLY A 970 -55.75 70.22 46.11
CA GLY A 970 -55.52 71.04 44.93
C GLY A 970 -56.77 71.81 44.51
N ALA A 971 -56.60 73.00 43.93
CA ALA A 971 -57.70 73.82 43.45
C ALA A 971 -58.51 73.09 42.36
N ALA A 972 -59.84 73.12 42.45
CA ALA A 972 -60.76 72.45 41.52
C ALA A 972 -60.51 70.94 41.31
N SER A 973 -59.95 70.25 42.32
CA SER A 973 -59.68 68.81 42.28
C SER A 973 -60.92 67.94 42.55
N THR A 974 -60.90 66.70 42.06
CA THR A 974 -61.99 65.71 42.23
C THR A 974 -61.45 64.45 42.91
N VAL A 975 -62.13 63.97 43.96
CA VAL A 975 -61.72 62.78 44.73
C VAL A 975 -62.91 61.84 44.92
N ALA A 976 -62.74 60.55 44.61
CA ALA A 976 -63.77 59.53 44.80
C ALA A 976 -63.16 58.17 45.20
N GLY A 977 -63.14 57.87 46.50
CA GLY A 977 -62.66 56.61 47.06
C GLY A 977 -62.03 56.78 48.44
N ALA A 978 -62.07 55.74 49.27
CA ALA A 978 -61.48 55.78 50.61
C ALA A 978 -59.95 55.94 50.52
N GLY A 979 -59.40 56.96 51.17
CA GLY A 979 -57.96 57.26 51.16
C GLY A 979 -57.43 57.84 49.84
N ALA A 980 -58.28 58.15 48.86
CA ALA A 980 -57.86 58.81 47.63
C ALA A 980 -57.43 60.27 47.90
N ALA A 981 -56.42 60.77 47.17
CA ALA A 981 -55.86 62.10 47.34
C ALA A 981 -55.56 62.76 45.97
N ALA A 982 -56.29 63.81 45.64
CA ALA A 982 -55.97 64.70 44.53
C ALA A 982 -55.33 65.98 45.10
N SER A 983 -53.99 66.06 45.06
CA SER A 983 -53.22 67.15 45.69
C SER A 983 -52.64 68.16 44.70
N GLY A 984 -52.68 67.86 43.40
CA GLY A 984 -52.38 68.84 42.35
C GLY A 984 -53.62 69.64 41.92
N ASP A 985 -53.43 70.85 41.42
CA ASP A 985 -54.54 71.66 40.88
C ASP A 985 -55.16 70.97 39.66
N ASN A 986 -56.50 71.03 39.54
CA ASN A 986 -57.35 70.27 38.61
C ASN A 986 -57.15 68.74 38.64
N ALA A 987 -56.51 68.17 39.66
CA ALA A 987 -56.23 66.75 39.69
C ALA A 987 -57.47 65.89 40.01
N THR A 988 -57.54 64.68 39.48
CA THR A 988 -58.65 63.73 39.67
C THR A 988 -58.15 62.40 40.22
N ALA A 989 -58.61 61.98 41.40
CA ALA A 989 -58.22 60.71 42.04
C ALA A 989 -59.45 59.82 42.31
N VAL A 990 -59.54 58.67 41.64
CA VAL A 990 -60.69 57.75 41.71
C VAL A 990 -60.22 56.33 42.02
N GLY A 991 -60.74 55.73 43.10
CA GLY A 991 -60.34 54.42 43.62
C GLY A 991 -59.57 54.52 44.94
N ALA A 992 -59.60 53.46 45.75
CA ALA A 992 -59.04 53.51 47.11
C ALA A 992 -57.52 53.74 47.09
N ASN A 993 -57.03 54.68 47.89
CA ASN A 993 -55.61 55.11 47.90
C ASN A 993 -55.05 55.57 46.53
N ALA A 994 -55.89 55.99 45.58
CA ALA A 994 -55.42 56.63 44.35
C ALA A 994 -54.83 58.02 44.65
N ALA A 995 -53.66 58.35 44.12
CA ALA A 995 -52.96 59.60 44.34
C ALA A 995 -52.69 60.35 43.03
N ALA A 996 -53.34 61.50 42.85
CA ALA A 996 -53.13 62.41 41.71
C ALA A 996 -52.47 63.70 42.22
N SER A 997 -51.14 63.72 42.25
CA SER A 997 -50.34 64.78 42.87
C SER A 997 -49.70 65.75 41.86
N GLY A 998 -49.68 65.42 40.57
CA GLY A 998 -49.30 66.36 39.51
C GLY A 998 -50.42 67.36 39.18
N VAL A 999 -50.08 68.55 38.71
CA VAL A 999 -51.06 69.52 38.17
C VAL A 999 -51.73 68.96 36.92
N ASN A 1000 -53.05 69.09 36.79
CA ASN A 1000 -53.89 68.49 35.76
C ASN A 1000 -53.75 66.94 35.66
N SER A 1001 -53.34 66.25 36.72
CA SER A 1001 -53.13 64.79 36.71
C SER A 1001 -54.40 63.98 37.01
N THR A 1002 -54.47 62.73 36.55
CA THR A 1002 -55.62 61.85 36.77
C THR A 1002 -55.18 60.44 37.17
N ALA A 1003 -55.51 60.00 38.38
CA ALA A 1003 -55.24 58.66 38.90
C ALA A 1003 -56.55 57.87 39.03
N ILE A 1004 -56.73 56.82 38.23
CA ILE A 1004 -57.97 56.00 38.20
C ILE A 1004 -57.61 54.54 38.45
N GLY A 1005 -57.94 54.04 39.64
CA GLY A 1005 -57.71 52.68 40.10
C GLY A 1005 -57.06 52.63 41.48
N THR A 1006 -57.35 51.60 42.26
CA THR A 1006 -56.83 51.45 43.63
C THR A 1006 -55.29 51.50 43.67
N GLY A 1007 -54.72 52.41 44.46
CA GLY A 1007 -53.27 52.61 44.57
C GLY A 1007 -52.57 53.14 43.32
N SER A 1008 -53.31 53.69 42.34
CA SER A 1008 -52.71 54.37 41.18
C SER A 1008 -52.06 55.69 41.59
N GLN A 1009 -50.96 56.08 40.92
CA GLN A 1009 -50.14 57.25 41.27
C GLN A 1009 -49.83 58.08 40.01
N ALA A 1010 -50.58 59.16 39.80
CA ALA A 1010 -50.33 60.16 38.77
C ALA A 1010 -49.56 61.34 39.36
N ALA A 1011 -48.25 61.17 39.51
CA ALA A 1011 -47.38 62.17 40.16
C ALA A 1011 -46.90 63.29 39.21
N ASN A 1012 -47.08 63.09 37.90
CA ASN A 1012 -46.56 63.96 36.86
C ASN A 1012 -47.59 64.96 36.33
N ALA A 1013 -47.15 66.10 35.80
CA ALA A 1013 -48.05 67.12 35.27
C ALA A 1013 -48.76 66.64 33.99
N ASN A 1014 -50.05 66.97 33.86
CA ASN A 1014 -50.89 66.65 32.71
C ASN A 1014 -50.84 65.15 32.31
N SER A 1015 -50.83 64.26 33.31
CA SER A 1015 -50.61 62.81 33.12
C SER A 1015 -51.74 61.96 33.70
N VAL A 1016 -51.90 60.74 33.19
CA VAL A 1016 -52.97 59.81 33.59
C VAL A 1016 -52.37 58.47 34.03
N ALA A 1017 -52.59 58.06 35.27
CA ALA A 1017 -52.34 56.71 35.76
C ALA A 1017 -53.65 55.90 35.71
N LEU A 1018 -53.77 54.98 34.76
CA LEU A 1018 -55.00 54.22 34.49
C LEU A 1018 -54.81 52.75 34.89
N GLY A 1019 -55.64 52.26 35.81
CA GLY A 1019 -55.59 50.91 36.37
C GLY A 1019 -54.97 50.84 37.77
N GLN A 1020 -55.31 49.76 38.49
CA GLN A 1020 -54.82 49.49 39.85
C GLN A 1020 -53.28 49.50 39.90
N GLY A 1021 -52.68 50.25 40.83
CA GLY A 1021 -51.22 50.32 40.99
C GLY A 1021 -50.44 50.92 39.81
N SER A 1022 -51.10 51.52 38.82
CA SER A 1022 -50.42 52.20 37.70
C SER A 1022 -49.68 53.45 38.18
N VAL A 1023 -48.55 53.77 37.56
CA VAL A 1023 -47.68 54.90 37.93
C VAL A 1023 -47.27 55.67 36.68
N THR A 1024 -47.38 56.99 36.71
CA THR A 1024 -46.79 57.87 35.69
C THR A 1024 -45.32 58.13 36.02
N ASP A 1025 -44.45 58.13 35.02
CA ASP A 1025 -43.01 58.41 35.19
C ASP A 1025 -42.55 59.72 34.51
N ARG A 1026 -43.44 60.38 33.75
CA ARG A 1026 -43.18 61.61 33.00
C ARG A 1026 -44.46 62.42 32.76
N ASP A 1027 -44.29 63.72 32.54
CA ASP A 1027 -45.39 64.64 32.22
C ASP A 1027 -46.00 64.35 30.83
N ASN A 1028 -47.25 64.77 30.61
CA ASN A 1028 -47.98 64.59 29.34
C ASN A 1028 -48.10 63.13 28.86
N SER A 1029 -48.31 62.18 29.78
CA SER A 1029 -48.35 60.75 29.47
C SER A 1029 -49.61 60.04 29.99
N VAL A 1030 -50.04 58.98 29.32
CA VAL A 1030 -51.04 58.03 29.82
C VAL A 1030 -50.34 56.70 30.13
N SER A 1031 -50.22 56.36 31.40
CA SER A 1031 -49.62 55.10 31.87
C SER A 1031 -50.71 54.12 32.29
N VAL A 1032 -50.74 52.95 31.64
CA VAL A 1032 -51.67 51.85 31.96
C VAL A 1032 -51.08 50.82 32.94
N GLY A 1033 -49.91 51.10 33.52
CA GLY A 1033 -49.19 50.15 34.37
C GLY A 1033 -48.04 50.78 35.16
N SER A 1034 -47.07 49.97 35.57
CA SER A 1034 -45.84 50.41 36.22
C SER A 1034 -44.63 49.65 35.67
N ALA A 1035 -43.42 50.02 36.09
CA ALA A 1035 -42.19 49.32 35.72
C ALA A 1035 -42.16 47.83 36.13
N THR A 1036 -42.96 47.43 37.13
CA THR A 1036 -43.09 46.04 37.60
C THR A 1036 -44.43 45.39 37.22
N GLN A 1037 -45.36 46.16 36.64
CA GLN A 1037 -46.70 45.68 36.28
C GLN A 1037 -47.18 46.38 34.99
N GLN A 1038 -46.61 45.99 33.85
CA GLN A 1038 -47.09 46.41 32.54
C GLN A 1038 -48.47 45.77 32.23
N ARG A 1039 -49.23 46.39 31.33
CA ARG A 1039 -50.51 45.87 30.82
C ARG A 1039 -50.56 45.90 29.30
N GLN A 1040 -51.21 44.89 28.72
CA GLN A 1040 -51.52 44.89 27.29
C GLN A 1040 -52.67 45.87 27.01
N ILE A 1041 -52.55 46.61 25.91
CA ILE A 1041 -53.65 47.43 25.37
C ILE A 1041 -54.26 46.64 24.21
N THR A 1042 -55.41 46.01 24.45
CA THR A 1042 -56.13 45.20 23.47
C THR A 1042 -57.18 46.03 22.73
N ASN A 1043 -57.65 45.55 21.58
CA ASN A 1043 -58.64 46.22 20.71
C ASN A 1043 -58.15 47.56 20.10
N VAL A 1044 -56.84 47.72 19.94
CA VAL A 1044 -56.25 48.84 19.18
C VAL A 1044 -56.53 48.62 17.68
N ALA A 1045 -57.40 49.45 17.12
CA ALA A 1045 -57.66 49.48 15.67
C ALA A 1045 -56.37 49.86 14.90
N ALA A 1046 -56.37 49.69 13.58
CA ALA A 1046 -55.24 50.12 12.77
C ALA A 1046 -55.13 51.66 12.81
N GLY A 1047 -54.00 52.19 13.31
CA GLY A 1047 -53.72 53.62 13.35
C GLY A 1047 -53.73 54.22 11.94
N THR A 1048 -54.38 55.37 11.79
CA THR A 1048 -54.56 56.08 10.50
C THR A 1048 -53.86 57.44 10.45
N ALA A 1049 -53.40 57.95 11.60
CA ALA A 1049 -52.55 59.13 11.72
C ALA A 1049 -51.22 58.81 12.40
N ASP A 1050 -50.20 59.64 12.19
CA ASP A 1050 -48.82 59.45 12.67
C ASP A 1050 -48.68 59.36 14.20
N THR A 1051 -49.68 59.80 14.96
CA THR A 1051 -49.72 59.76 16.43
C THR A 1051 -50.62 58.66 17.01
N ASP A 1052 -51.25 57.85 16.16
CA ASP A 1052 -52.04 56.70 16.61
C ASP A 1052 -51.14 55.55 17.08
N ALA A 1053 -51.64 54.72 18.00
CA ALA A 1053 -50.94 53.50 18.39
C ALA A 1053 -50.98 52.46 17.26
N VAL A 1054 -49.81 52.09 16.72
CA VAL A 1054 -49.67 51.03 15.72
C VAL A 1054 -50.00 49.68 16.34
N ASN A 1055 -50.96 48.95 15.77
CA ASN A 1055 -51.28 47.59 16.24
C ASN A 1055 -50.33 46.54 15.63
N VAL A 1056 -50.23 45.38 16.29
CA VAL A 1056 -49.31 44.28 15.88
C VAL A 1056 -49.61 43.80 14.46
N GLY A 1057 -50.87 43.88 14.00
CA GLY A 1057 -51.25 43.58 12.63
C GLY A 1057 -50.58 44.50 11.61
N GLN A 1058 -50.66 45.81 11.81
CA GLN A 1058 -50.01 46.81 10.95
C GLN A 1058 -48.48 46.64 10.93
N MET A 1059 -47.86 46.43 12.10
CA MET A 1059 -46.42 46.18 12.18
C MET A 1059 -46.04 44.93 11.37
N ASN A 1060 -46.74 43.81 11.56
CA ASN A 1060 -46.49 42.58 10.81
C ASN A 1060 -46.70 42.78 9.30
N SER A 1061 -47.73 43.53 8.88
CA SER A 1061 -47.94 43.89 7.46
C SER A 1061 -46.79 44.72 6.89
N SER A 1062 -46.31 45.75 7.61
CA SER A 1062 -45.18 46.57 7.15
C SER A 1062 -43.86 45.79 7.08
N VAL A 1063 -43.60 44.91 8.04
CA VAL A 1063 -42.41 44.05 8.06
C VAL A 1063 -42.47 43.03 6.92
N ALA A 1064 -43.62 42.39 6.70
CA ALA A 1064 -43.82 41.45 5.60
C ALA A 1064 -43.63 42.12 4.23
N GLN A 1065 -44.17 43.32 4.03
CA GLN A 1065 -43.97 44.10 2.81
C GLN A 1065 -42.50 44.48 2.59
N GLY A 1066 -41.80 44.92 3.65
CA GLY A 1066 -40.37 45.23 3.60
C GLY A 1066 -39.50 44.02 3.22
N VAL A 1067 -39.77 42.85 3.80
CA VAL A 1067 -39.06 41.60 3.48
C VAL A 1067 -39.34 41.15 2.04
N GLN A 1068 -40.60 41.21 1.58
CA GLN A 1068 -40.94 40.88 0.18
C GLN A 1068 -40.24 41.80 -0.81
N GLN A 1069 -40.15 43.11 -0.51
CA GLN A 1069 -39.49 44.07 -1.39
C GLN A 1069 -37.96 43.86 -1.44
N ALA A 1070 -37.34 43.43 -0.33
CA ALA A 1070 -35.93 43.03 -0.29
C ALA A 1070 -35.63 41.74 -1.09
N ASN A 1071 -36.52 40.74 -1.01
CA ASN A 1071 -36.41 39.50 -1.80
C ASN A 1071 -36.52 39.81 -3.30
N ASN A 1072 -37.57 40.55 -3.70
CA ASN A 1072 -37.77 40.94 -5.11
C ASN A 1072 -36.57 41.73 -5.68
N TYR A 1073 -35.95 42.62 -4.89
CA TYR A 1073 -34.74 43.34 -5.31
C TYR A 1073 -33.55 42.38 -5.52
N THR A 1074 -33.36 41.43 -4.61
CA THR A 1074 -32.29 40.43 -4.67
C THR A 1074 -32.45 39.53 -5.90
N ASP A 1075 -33.66 39.02 -6.14
CA ASP A 1075 -33.95 38.12 -7.26
C ASP A 1075 -33.80 38.81 -8.62
N MET A 1076 -34.19 40.08 -8.75
CA MET A 1076 -33.94 40.87 -9.97
C MET A 1076 -32.44 40.99 -10.26
N ARG A 1077 -31.61 41.26 -9.24
CA ARG A 1077 -30.16 41.35 -9.39
C ARG A 1077 -29.51 40.02 -9.76
N PHE A 1078 -29.99 38.92 -9.18
CA PHE A 1078 -29.46 37.59 -9.49
C PHE A 1078 -29.77 37.17 -10.94
N ASN A 1079 -30.98 37.46 -11.43
CA ASN A 1079 -31.39 37.16 -12.79
C ASN A 1079 -30.68 38.03 -13.86
N ASP A 1080 -30.42 39.30 -13.56
CA ASP A 1080 -29.63 40.22 -14.41
C ASP A 1080 -28.16 39.74 -14.52
N LEU A 1081 -27.58 39.29 -13.40
CA LEU A 1081 -26.22 38.74 -13.35
C LEU A 1081 -26.11 37.41 -14.10
N ASN A 1082 -27.09 36.52 -13.96
CA ASN A 1082 -27.15 35.26 -14.72
C ASN A 1082 -27.27 35.51 -16.23
N SER A 1083 -28.13 36.46 -16.64
CA SER A 1083 -28.28 36.87 -18.04
C SER A 1083 -27.00 37.49 -18.63
N THR A 1084 -26.24 38.20 -17.79
CA THR A 1084 -24.94 38.79 -18.17
C THR A 1084 -23.88 37.70 -18.40
N ILE A 1085 -23.78 36.70 -17.51
CA ILE A 1085 -22.87 35.56 -17.66
C ILE A 1085 -23.16 34.80 -18.96
N ASP A 1086 -24.44 34.55 -19.25
CA ASP A 1086 -24.89 33.85 -20.46
C ASP A 1086 -24.54 34.61 -21.75
N SER A 1087 -24.60 35.95 -21.71
CA SER A 1087 -24.17 36.85 -22.80
C SER A 1087 -22.65 36.81 -23.01
N ILE A 1088 -21.87 36.75 -21.92
CA ILE A 1088 -20.40 36.63 -21.97
C ILE A 1088 -19.99 35.28 -22.57
N ALA A 1089 -20.62 34.18 -22.14
CA ALA A 1089 -20.36 32.84 -22.68
C ALA A 1089 -20.63 32.79 -24.19
N LYS A 1090 -21.79 33.27 -24.65
CA LYS A 1090 -22.15 33.33 -26.08
C LYS A 1090 -21.16 34.17 -26.89
N LYS A 1091 -20.75 35.34 -26.41
CA LYS A 1091 -19.73 36.17 -27.07
C LYS A 1091 -18.36 35.47 -27.15
N SER A 1092 -17.91 34.85 -26.07
CA SER A 1092 -16.66 34.09 -26.00
C SER A 1092 -16.62 32.96 -27.04
N TYR A 1093 -17.62 32.07 -27.04
CA TYR A 1093 -17.70 30.97 -28.00
C TYR A 1093 -17.79 31.46 -29.46
N SER A 1094 -18.46 32.59 -29.69
CA SER A 1094 -18.52 33.23 -31.01
C SER A 1094 -17.14 33.72 -31.47
N GLY A 1095 -16.32 34.26 -30.57
CA GLY A 1095 -14.94 34.66 -30.85
C GLY A 1095 -14.05 33.48 -31.25
N SER A 1096 -14.21 32.34 -30.58
CA SER A 1096 -13.53 31.09 -30.97
C SER A 1096 -13.98 30.61 -32.36
N ALA A 1097 -15.28 30.68 -32.68
CA ALA A 1097 -15.78 30.36 -34.01
C ALA A 1097 -15.20 31.29 -35.10
N ALA A 1098 -15.06 32.60 -34.81
CA ALA A 1098 -14.41 33.56 -35.72
C ALA A 1098 -12.93 33.27 -35.95
N ALA A 1099 -12.19 32.86 -34.91
CA ALA A 1099 -10.81 32.44 -35.04
C ALA A 1099 -10.67 31.22 -35.95
N ILE A 1100 -11.53 30.20 -35.77
CA ILE A 1100 -11.58 29.00 -36.63
C ILE A 1100 -11.92 29.37 -38.08
N ALA A 1101 -12.93 30.23 -38.30
CA ALA A 1101 -13.30 30.71 -39.63
C ALA A 1101 -12.12 31.44 -40.32
N THR A 1102 -11.40 32.28 -39.58
CA THR A 1102 -10.28 33.08 -40.10
C THR A 1102 -9.04 32.22 -40.39
N ALA A 1103 -8.79 31.19 -39.57
CA ALA A 1103 -7.72 30.22 -39.78
C ALA A 1103 -7.91 29.43 -41.09
N ASN A 1104 -9.16 29.05 -41.39
CA ASN A 1104 -9.53 28.29 -42.59
C ASN A 1104 -9.43 29.08 -43.92
N LEU A 1105 -9.09 30.38 -43.90
CA LEU A 1105 -8.91 31.17 -45.13
C LEU A 1105 -7.62 30.78 -45.89
N PRO A 1106 -7.69 30.34 -47.16
CA PRO A 1106 -6.52 30.01 -47.97
C PRO A 1106 -5.56 31.19 -48.21
N GLN A 1107 -4.30 30.86 -48.49
CA GLN A 1107 -3.23 31.78 -48.87
C GLN A 1107 -3.05 31.79 -50.40
N ALA A 1108 -2.54 32.90 -50.97
CA ALA A 1108 -2.26 32.97 -52.41
C ALA A 1108 -1.14 31.98 -52.83
N PRO A 1109 -1.36 31.08 -53.82
CA PRO A 1109 -0.48 29.94 -54.05
C PRO A 1109 0.76 30.21 -54.93
N ALA A 1110 0.85 31.36 -55.60
CA ALA A 1110 1.95 31.65 -56.53
C ALA A 1110 2.21 33.15 -56.71
N ALA A 1111 3.45 33.51 -57.04
CA ALA A 1111 3.92 34.89 -57.20
C ALA A 1111 3.05 35.70 -58.20
N GLY A 1112 2.71 36.93 -57.81
CA GLY A 1112 1.89 37.83 -58.61
C GLY A 1112 0.38 37.53 -58.61
N LYS A 1113 -0.10 36.54 -57.85
CA LYS A 1113 -1.53 36.23 -57.69
C LYS A 1113 -2.07 36.81 -56.39
N SER A 1114 -3.34 37.22 -56.45
CA SER A 1114 -4.14 37.59 -55.27
C SER A 1114 -5.40 36.72 -55.24
N ILE A 1115 -5.83 36.34 -54.05
CA ILE A 1115 -7.05 35.55 -53.80
C ILE A 1115 -7.91 36.30 -52.78
N VAL A 1116 -9.21 36.44 -53.08
CA VAL A 1116 -10.24 36.71 -52.08
C VAL A 1116 -10.89 35.38 -51.75
N ALA A 1117 -10.99 35.06 -50.46
CA ALA A 1117 -11.59 33.83 -49.97
C ALA A 1117 -12.60 34.11 -48.86
N VAL A 1118 -13.53 33.18 -48.70
CA VAL A 1118 -14.52 33.15 -47.62
C VAL A 1118 -14.42 31.80 -46.94
N ALA A 1119 -14.46 31.77 -45.61
CA ALA A 1119 -14.39 30.54 -44.82
C ALA A 1119 -15.34 30.60 -43.63
N GLY A 1120 -15.85 29.43 -43.23
CA GLY A 1120 -16.74 29.26 -42.09
C GLY A 1120 -16.05 28.57 -40.92
N GLY A 1121 -16.55 28.81 -39.72
CA GLY A 1121 -16.16 28.13 -38.49
C GLY A 1121 -17.35 27.99 -37.56
N THR A 1122 -17.42 26.89 -36.81
CA THR A 1122 -18.45 26.70 -35.78
C THR A 1122 -17.79 26.17 -34.50
N TYR A 1123 -18.28 26.60 -33.34
CA TYR A 1123 -17.79 26.18 -32.03
C TYR A 1123 -18.89 26.38 -30.98
N ALA A 1124 -19.17 25.35 -30.17
CA ALA A 1124 -20.14 25.38 -29.08
C ALA A 1124 -21.50 26.05 -29.44
N GLY A 1125 -22.05 25.72 -30.61
CA GLY A 1125 -23.33 26.25 -31.10
C GLY A 1125 -23.29 27.69 -31.65
N GLN A 1126 -22.13 28.34 -31.68
CA GLN A 1126 -21.91 29.60 -32.39
C GLN A 1126 -21.26 29.36 -33.76
N SER A 1127 -21.60 30.20 -34.73
CA SER A 1127 -21.05 30.15 -36.10
C SER A 1127 -20.42 31.49 -36.46
N ALA A 1128 -19.41 31.44 -37.33
CA ALA A 1128 -18.76 32.62 -37.84
C ALA A 1128 -18.38 32.48 -39.31
N VAL A 1129 -18.32 33.62 -40.00
CA VAL A 1129 -17.87 33.72 -41.38
C VAL A 1129 -16.72 34.72 -41.42
N ALA A 1130 -15.61 34.31 -42.02
CA ALA A 1130 -14.45 35.15 -42.29
C ALA A 1130 -14.30 35.37 -43.80
N VAL A 1131 -13.91 36.57 -44.19
CA VAL A 1131 -13.54 36.96 -45.55
C VAL A 1131 -12.10 37.46 -45.49
N GLY A 1132 -11.25 37.03 -46.41
CA GLY A 1132 -9.86 37.48 -46.47
C GLY A 1132 -9.34 37.69 -47.88
N LEU A 1133 -8.40 38.61 -47.99
CA LEU A 1133 -7.59 38.87 -49.17
C LEU A 1133 -6.15 38.42 -48.87
N SER A 1134 -5.60 37.52 -49.68
CA SER A 1134 -4.17 37.22 -49.66
C SER A 1134 -3.54 37.54 -51.01
N THR A 1135 -2.33 38.08 -51.01
CA THR A 1135 -1.58 38.40 -52.23
C THR A 1135 -0.12 38.01 -52.08
N PHE A 1136 0.43 37.38 -53.13
CA PHE A 1136 1.86 37.09 -53.27
C PHE A 1136 2.44 38.09 -54.26
N THR A 1137 3.43 38.88 -53.86
CA THR A 1137 4.04 39.89 -54.74
C THR A 1137 4.64 39.27 -56.01
N ARG A 1138 4.68 40.04 -57.10
CA ARG A 1138 5.16 39.56 -58.43
C ARG A 1138 6.61 39.07 -58.42
N ASN A 1139 7.43 39.56 -57.51
CA ASN A 1139 8.83 39.14 -57.33
C ASN A 1139 8.98 37.85 -56.48
N GLY A 1140 7.88 37.22 -56.05
CA GLY A 1140 7.90 35.98 -55.28
C GLY A 1140 8.45 36.09 -53.86
N LYS A 1141 8.57 37.31 -53.30
CA LYS A 1141 9.24 37.54 -52.01
C LYS A 1141 8.33 37.89 -50.83
N TRP A 1142 7.12 38.41 -51.03
CA TRP A 1142 6.22 38.78 -49.93
C TRP A 1142 4.84 38.17 -50.12
N ILE A 1143 4.32 37.52 -49.08
CA ILE A 1143 2.91 37.11 -49.02
C ILE A 1143 2.22 37.92 -47.92
N ILE A 1144 1.23 38.71 -48.29
CA ILE A 1144 0.41 39.50 -47.38
C ILE A 1144 -0.97 38.85 -47.30
N LYS A 1145 -1.55 38.75 -46.10
CA LYS A 1145 -2.92 38.27 -45.86
C LYS A 1145 -3.63 39.27 -44.94
N ALA A 1146 -4.81 39.71 -45.33
CA ALA A 1146 -5.72 40.49 -44.51
C ALA A 1146 -7.06 39.75 -44.41
N SER A 1147 -7.76 39.90 -43.29
CA SER A 1147 -9.00 39.17 -43.01
C SER A 1147 -9.90 39.97 -42.07
N GLY A 1148 -11.21 39.82 -42.27
CA GLY A 1148 -12.26 40.27 -41.37
C GLY A 1148 -13.26 39.14 -41.14
N SER A 1149 -13.81 39.04 -39.93
CA SER A 1149 -14.74 37.98 -39.55
C SER A 1149 -15.91 38.54 -38.75
N THR A 1150 -17.07 37.91 -38.90
CA THR A 1150 -18.29 38.23 -38.16
C THR A 1150 -18.93 36.95 -37.61
N THR A 1151 -19.69 37.08 -36.52
CA THR A 1151 -20.23 35.94 -35.74
C THR A 1151 -21.75 35.99 -35.59
N THR A 1152 -22.35 34.84 -35.25
CA THR A 1152 -23.77 34.75 -34.85
C THR A 1152 -24.13 35.57 -33.61
N ALA A 1153 -23.15 35.97 -32.80
CA ALA A 1153 -23.33 36.90 -31.68
C ALA A 1153 -23.05 38.38 -32.05
N GLY A 1154 -22.99 38.70 -33.35
CA GLY A 1154 -22.85 40.07 -33.87
C GLY A 1154 -21.48 40.73 -33.65
N SER A 1155 -20.46 39.96 -33.26
CA SER A 1155 -19.12 40.49 -33.01
C SER A 1155 -18.27 40.46 -34.29
N PHE A 1156 -17.53 41.54 -34.54
CA PHE A 1156 -16.65 41.69 -35.71
C PHE A 1156 -15.18 41.79 -35.29
N ALA A 1157 -14.29 41.09 -36.00
CA ALA A 1157 -12.85 41.11 -35.75
C ALA A 1157 -12.05 41.17 -37.05
N VAL A 1158 -10.92 41.88 -37.05
CA VAL A 1158 -10.01 42.03 -38.19
C VAL A 1158 -8.59 41.62 -37.82
N GLY A 1159 -7.86 41.06 -38.78
CA GLY A 1159 -6.46 40.67 -38.61
C GLY A 1159 -5.72 40.65 -39.95
N ALA A 1160 -4.45 41.07 -39.94
CA ALA A 1160 -3.58 41.05 -41.10
C ALA A 1160 -2.15 40.64 -40.71
N GLY A 1161 -1.42 40.05 -41.65
CA GLY A 1161 -0.04 39.63 -41.48
C GLY A 1161 0.70 39.57 -42.82
N ALA A 1162 2.02 39.65 -42.76
CA ALA A 1162 2.91 39.56 -43.91
C ALA A 1162 4.08 38.61 -43.62
N GLY A 1163 4.38 37.71 -44.56
CA GLY A 1163 5.53 36.82 -44.53
C GLY A 1163 6.48 37.10 -45.69
N PHE A 1164 7.77 37.00 -45.45
CA PHE A 1164 8.81 37.09 -46.48
C PHE A 1164 9.30 35.70 -46.88
N VAL A 1165 9.54 35.49 -48.16
CA VAL A 1165 10.05 34.25 -48.75
C VAL A 1165 11.40 34.57 -49.40
N PHE A 1166 12.44 33.84 -49.00
CA PHE A 1166 13.84 34.12 -49.34
C PHE A 1166 14.20 33.64 -50.76
#